data_AF-A0A7K4FJU8-F1
#
_entry.id   AF-A0A7K4FJU8-F1
#
_cell.length_a   1.000
_cell.length_b   1.000
_cell.length_c   1.000
_cell.angle_alpha   90.00
_cell.angle_beta   90.00
_cell.angle_gamma   90.00
#
_symmetry.space_group_name_H-M   'P 1'
#
loop_
_entity.id
_entity.type
_entity.pdbx_description
1 polymer ?
#
loop_
_entity_poly.entity_id
_entity_poly.type
_entity_poly.pdbx_seq_one_letter_code
_entity_poly.pdbx_strand_id
1 'polypeptide(L)'
;MAGLDAGSARSNACGRSMMWRTDRRPRPPFAVAAVSATAILIVLGGLPVGGTPAPAAPCSLCSPPLVHAPSSPHSINVYSVTPGVQTLDPAVASDPASVQAILNIYQTLITYDGNSTSSFVPELATCVPGSPQCQQLFGSSLLVNGSMGSPQFYTFPIDPAARFYDSKTGVGWPVYPSDVLFSFARLEAFANLPTPGSTPGWIVSQALLPGGNPSWDEGTHYPYNNTPQHVLSSILVNDSSYCPATALAANGCVTFVANGSGTSWPALLSMLASPTATSIEPCGWFSFVGAGVAGFSGTTAAYGDGPCLLPGAATNSTSTGFQNYLRTVPPTAWDALELLADVHSLAPQPSVQWIAVGSGPYSLESIDPRTGYVLEASPVYRSPTGCAGTVGCEPLPGTYFSTVNLFYESNDTLGVNEYLSGRAAVATIDPTDAASFDALYTAGKIGEMSVPALRTSFQTFNMNFDLANERQIDPTGWLNVPADFLSFNGLREFLSLAYPYSSLAPTLRTSYGAAYGFDYGGAIPRYLGNEYPANITWPSADPTASASVPGSAAWYWAQSTLPTSGLYDPELSQCSSAHPCRFPIMYSASSSGADLGPLSIEQLTAWSQSIAALSTGALQPYVLGPECGRYQVGPSPCTFAPGQSPYTTIGAESTAAFADPNAVLGPLYASNESWPYSDSLAPQLTRPQFDSSTCGYDNGSWTDLIHWAHASFLATECQGVAYRSMASWISTGSRLAPGPYRTLVYNEIEHVANLLALYVYTYQGSDPQTYASWVNATSLNMNPVLGGEGIEPWYSLRAMGPAPPTEYPVAFHEVGLPANVNWSVSVNGSTTRSATFSMVFDVPNGTYDFSIQGVGGYTVTPGTGTVEVNGTSQTILVFYVLTPGTYLVQFEESGLPAGTIWSVALNRSPEIRTSSTSISFSLTNGSYSYTLDSVRGFTVAGTTGSFWVIGLAENISVRYLRIVVTYTLHVAETGLPVGTPWSVSLGPSTRNLSTPSTDWMMPNGTYPFAVNSSGFDATPTYGSITIDGKNTTLNVTFIAYRSTGGSSSGWGGVPSWAWAAVAS
;
A
#
# COMPACT_ATOMS: atom_id res chain seq x y z
N MET A 1 80.83 -17.84 -24.07
CA MET A 1 81.48 -16.84 -23.18
C MET A 1 80.37 -16.17 -22.39
N ALA A 2 80.56 -15.93 -21.09
CA ALA A 2 79.52 -15.67 -20.09
C ALA A 2 78.49 -16.83 -19.93
N GLY A 3 77.87 -17.06 -18.76
CA GLY A 3 78.18 -16.52 -17.42
C GLY A 3 76.96 -16.26 -16.54
N LEU A 4 76.50 -17.27 -15.78
CA LEU A 4 75.46 -17.23 -14.74
C LEU A 4 75.54 -18.54 -13.91
N ASP A 5 75.25 -18.53 -12.60
CA ASP A 5 75.53 -19.68 -11.72
C ASP A 5 74.66 -19.76 -10.44
N ALA A 6 74.62 -20.95 -9.84
CA ALA A 6 74.27 -21.35 -8.46
C ALA A 6 72.96 -20.91 -7.77
N GLY A 7 72.11 -21.90 -7.44
CA GLY A 7 71.07 -21.81 -6.40
C GLY A 7 70.63 -23.19 -5.87
N SER A 8 70.53 -23.39 -4.55
CA SER A 8 70.01 -24.63 -3.91
C SER A 8 69.80 -24.48 -2.38
N ALA A 9 69.32 -25.56 -1.72
CA ALA A 9 69.14 -25.79 -0.26
C ALA A 9 67.82 -25.23 0.35
N ARG A 10 66.85 -26.04 0.86
CA ARG A 10 66.78 -27.02 2.00
C ARG A 10 66.30 -26.36 3.31
N SER A 11 65.55 -26.98 4.24
CA SER A 11 64.73 -28.22 4.25
C SER A 11 64.08 -28.47 5.63
N ASN A 12 62.92 -29.15 5.68
CA ASN A 12 62.39 -29.98 6.81
C ASN A 12 62.01 -29.26 8.15
N ALA A 13 61.36 -29.90 9.15
CA ALA A 13 60.24 -30.87 9.21
C ALA A 13 59.88 -31.24 10.70
N CYS A 14 58.65 -31.76 10.93
CA CYS A 14 58.25 -32.72 12.00
C CYS A 14 58.26 -32.34 13.52
N GLY A 15 57.38 -33.01 14.29
CA GLY A 15 57.29 -33.06 15.76
C GLY A 15 55.87 -32.74 16.29
N ARG A 16 55.00 -33.63 16.78
CA ARG A 16 55.06 -34.98 17.39
C ARG A 16 55.28 -35.05 18.92
N SER A 17 54.17 -34.93 19.65
CA SER A 17 53.71 -35.72 20.82
C SER A 17 54.67 -36.23 21.91
N MET A 18 54.42 -35.83 23.19
CA MET A 18 54.48 -36.59 24.47
C MET A 18 54.06 -35.63 25.63
N MET A 19 53.24 -35.96 26.64
CA MET A 19 53.44 -36.81 27.86
C MET A 19 54.74 -36.48 28.62
N TRP A 20 54.83 -36.39 29.97
CA TRP A 20 54.10 -36.95 31.13
C TRP A 20 53.72 -35.80 32.14
N ARG A 21 52.80 -35.86 33.12
CA ARG A 21 52.13 -36.86 34.02
C ARG A 21 52.90 -37.25 35.31
N THR A 22 52.15 -37.44 36.41
CA THR A 22 52.49 -37.81 37.82
C THR A 22 52.67 -36.61 38.80
N ASP A 23 52.24 -36.63 40.09
CA ASP A 23 51.32 -37.55 40.79
C ASP A 23 50.50 -36.95 41.99
N ARG A 24 49.79 -37.83 42.74
CA ARG A 24 48.70 -37.61 43.72
C ARG A 24 48.91 -36.70 44.95
N ARG A 25 47.79 -36.03 45.30
CA ARG A 25 47.09 -35.90 46.62
C ARG A 25 47.66 -36.64 47.86
N PRO A 26 47.43 -36.10 49.08
CA PRO A 26 46.30 -36.57 49.92
C PRO A 26 45.37 -35.48 50.55
N ARG A 27 44.29 -35.93 51.23
CA ARG A 27 43.27 -35.22 52.07
C ARG A 27 43.40 -35.70 53.56
N PRO A 28 42.53 -35.45 54.59
CA PRO A 28 41.23 -34.74 54.75
C PRO A 28 41.26 -33.73 55.97
N PRO A 29 40.26 -33.45 56.86
CA PRO A 29 38.80 -33.75 56.96
C PRO A 29 37.85 -32.60 57.50
N PHE A 30 36.60 -32.95 57.86
CA PHE A 30 35.54 -32.39 58.79
C PHE A 30 35.33 -30.84 58.97
N ALA A 31 34.14 -30.19 58.89
CA ALA A 31 32.67 -30.47 59.12
C ALA A 31 32.15 -30.22 60.58
N VAL A 32 30.87 -29.95 60.95
CA VAL A 32 29.50 -30.26 60.39
C VAL A 32 28.38 -29.25 60.88
N ALA A 33 27.27 -29.07 60.12
CA ALA A 33 25.91 -28.51 60.47
C ALA A 33 25.70 -27.02 60.89
N ALA A 34 24.58 -26.28 60.72
CA ALA A 34 23.24 -26.39 60.04
C ALA A 34 21.92 -26.55 60.88
N VAL A 35 21.02 -25.53 60.87
CA VAL A 35 19.53 -25.47 61.11
C VAL A 35 19.02 -24.10 60.53
N SER A 36 18.21 -24.00 59.45
CA SER A 36 16.73 -23.78 59.36
C SER A 36 16.14 -22.60 60.18
N ALA A 37 15.11 -21.80 59.80
CA ALA A 37 14.31 -21.47 58.57
C ALA A 37 13.48 -20.16 58.89
N THR A 38 12.43 -19.60 58.22
CA THR A 38 11.47 -19.95 57.14
C THR A 38 10.74 -18.66 56.60
N ALA A 39 10.37 -18.59 55.29
CA ALA A 39 9.45 -17.60 54.62
C ALA A 39 9.88 -16.10 54.64
N ILE A 40 9.44 -15.18 53.74
CA ILE A 40 8.26 -15.03 52.85
C ILE A 40 8.66 -14.61 51.41
N LEU A 41 7.77 -14.79 50.42
CA LEU A 41 7.92 -14.38 49.01
C LEU A 41 7.90 -12.85 48.78
N ILE A 42 8.79 -12.37 47.89
CA ILE A 42 8.45 -11.50 46.74
C ILE A 42 9.27 -12.04 45.55
N VAL A 43 8.68 -12.12 44.35
CA VAL A 43 9.36 -12.62 43.14
C VAL A 43 9.60 -11.46 42.17
N LEU A 44 10.87 -11.21 41.85
CA LEU A 44 11.31 -10.46 40.68
C LEU A 44 12.33 -11.34 39.93
N GLY A 45 11.96 -11.81 38.74
CA GLY A 45 12.69 -12.85 38.02
C GLY A 45 13.79 -12.29 37.12
N GLY A 46 15.03 -12.25 37.61
CA GLY A 46 16.21 -12.07 36.77
C GLY A 46 16.75 -13.42 36.29
N LEU A 47 16.98 -13.58 34.98
CA LEU A 47 17.58 -14.80 34.40
C LEU A 47 19.12 -14.80 34.57
N PRO A 48 19.74 -15.89 35.07
CA PRO A 48 21.19 -15.98 35.24
C PRO A 48 21.92 -16.49 33.99
N VAL A 49 23.12 -15.98 33.75
CA VAL A 49 24.00 -16.40 32.65
C VAL A 49 24.87 -17.60 33.07
N GLY A 50 24.95 -18.64 32.23
CA GLY A 50 26.01 -19.65 32.27
C GLY A 50 25.55 -21.11 32.23
N GLY A 51 25.51 -21.71 31.04
CA GLY A 51 25.29 -23.14 30.83
C GLY A 51 25.88 -23.62 29.50
N THR A 52 26.32 -24.89 29.44
CA THR A 52 26.77 -25.53 28.20
C THR A 52 25.60 -25.74 27.23
N PRO A 53 25.83 -25.73 25.90
CA PRO A 53 24.75 -25.68 24.91
C PRO A 53 23.79 -26.87 25.01
N ALA A 54 22.55 -26.56 25.36
CA ALA A 54 21.39 -27.36 24.99
C ALA A 54 21.15 -27.28 23.46
N PRO A 55 20.33 -28.16 22.85
CA PRO A 55 19.75 -27.87 21.53
C PRO A 55 19.06 -26.50 21.56
N ALA A 56 18.99 -25.84 20.40
CA ALA A 56 18.54 -24.46 20.26
C ALA A 56 17.23 -24.19 21.03
N ALA A 57 17.19 -23.07 21.75
CA ALA A 57 15.98 -22.66 22.46
C ALA A 57 14.83 -22.46 21.45
N PRO A 58 13.57 -22.80 21.81
CA PRO A 58 12.42 -22.35 21.05
C PRO A 58 12.35 -20.82 21.07
N CYS A 59 11.48 -20.24 20.22
CA CYS A 59 11.14 -18.82 20.21
C CYS A 59 11.11 -18.23 21.64
N SER A 60 12.16 -17.49 22.00
CA SER A 60 12.40 -16.99 23.36
C SER A 60 11.49 -15.82 23.75
N LEU A 61 10.70 -15.37 22.78
CA LEU A 61 9.75 -14.27 22.82
C LEU A 61 8.29 -14.75 22.79
N CYS A 62 8.06 -16.07 22.70
CA CYS A 62 6.74 -16.68 22.56
C CYS A 62 6.17 -17.14 23.92
N SER A 63 4.96 -16.70 24.24
CA SER A 63 4.14 -17.19 25.35
C SER A 63 3.25 -18.36 24.86
N PRO A 64 3.48 -19.61 25.31
CA PRO A 64 2.73 -20.77 24.82
C PRO A 64 1.30 -20.81 25.39
N PRO A 65 0.32 -21.30 24.60
CA PRO A 65 -1.08 -21.38 25.02
C PRO A 65 -1.27 -22.32 26.23
N LEU A 66 -2.20 -21.94 27.11
CA LEU A 66 -2.45 -22.63 28.39
C LEU A 66 -3.00 -24.07 28.25
N VAL A 67 -3.54 -24.45 27.08
CA VAL A 67 -4.06 -25.78 26.76
C VAL A 67 -3.77 -26.10 25.28
N HIS A 68 -3.57 -27.38 24.94
CA HIS A 68 -3.47 -27.84 23.54
C HIS A 68 -4.83 -28.29 22.98
N ALA A 69 -5.11 -27.93 21.72
CA ALA A 69 -6.28 -28.34 20.94
C ALA A 69 -5.85 -29.02 19.61
N PRO A 70 -6.73 -29.77 18.91
CA PRO A 70 -6.29 -30.80 17.95
C PRO A 70 -6.31 -30.40 16.46
N SER A 71 -5.51 -31.14 15.67
CA SER A 71 -5.56 -31.36 14.21
C SER A 71 -5.49 -30.16 13.27
N SER A 72 -4.47 -30.17 12.40
CA SER A 72 -4.20 -29.13 11.41
C SER A 72 -5.09 -29.22 10.15
N PRO A 73 -5.50 -28.09 9.56
CA PRO A 73 -5.94 -28.02 8.16
C PRO A 73 -4.75 -28.19 7.18
N HIS A 74 -5.04 -28.39 5.88
CA HIS A 74 -4.04 -28.36 4.79
C HIS A 74 -3.72 -26.94 4.32
N SER A 75 -4.74 -26.09 4.29
CA SER A 75 -4.66 -24.65 4.05
C SER A 75 -4.57 -23.86 5.34
N ILE A 76 -4.05 -22.65 5.29
CA ILE A 76 -3.98 -21.76 6.45
C ILE A 76 -4.67 -20.42 6.14
N ASN A 77 -5.48 -19.95 7.08
CA ASN A 77 -6.18 -18.66 6.96
C ASN A 77 -5.48 -17.62 7.84
N VAL A 78 -5.08 -16.51 7.20
CA VAL A 78 -4.45 -15.34 7.82
C VAL A 78 -5.37 -14.14 7.64
N TYR A 79 -5.56 -13.34 8.70
CA TYR A 79 -6.33 -12.11 8.66
C TYR A 79 -5.43 -10.93 9.06
N SER A 80 -5.43 -9.86 8.27
CA SER A 80 -4.57 -8.69 8.51
C SER A 80 -5.37 -7.39 8.43
N VAL A 81 -5.24 -6.55 9.46
CA VAL A 81 -5.84 -5.22 9.51
C VAL A 81 -4.95 -4.25 8.73
N THR A 82 -5.25 -4.08 7.44
CA THR A 82 -4.44 -3.27 6.52
C THR A 82 -5.27 -2.82 5.30
N PRO A 83 -4.96 -1.67 4.67
CA PRO A 83 -5.59 -1.26 3.41
C PRO A 83 -5.29 -2.19 2.21
N GLY A 84 -4.34 -3.12 2.34
CA GLY A 84 -4.00 -4.14 1.33
C GLY A 84 -2.78 -3.81 0.46
N VAL A 85 -2.45 -4.71 -0.48
CA VAL A 85 -1.26 -4.65 -1.35
C VAL A 85 -1.28 -3.41 -2.25
N GLN A 86 -0.14 -2.72 -2.35
CA GLN A 86 0.06 -1.63 -3.30
C GLN A 86 0.71 -2.10 -4.61
N THR A 87 1.66 -3.04 -4.52
CA THR A 87 2.34 -3.66 -5.68
C THR A 87 3.02 -4.97 -5.32
N LEU A 88 3.07 -5.94 -6.24
CA LEU A 88 3.87 -7.17 -6.12
C LEU A 88 5.25 -7.05 -6.80
N ASP A 89 5.64 -5.85 -7.24
CA ASP A 89 6.94 -5.55 -7.84
C ASP A 89 8.04 -5.31 -6.78
N PRO A 90 9.00 -6.24 -6.59
CA PRO A 90 9.97 -6.15 -5.49
C PRO A 90 10.97 -4.99 -5.59
N ALA A 91 11.21 -4.45 -6.78
CA ALA A 91 12.08 -3.30 -6.99
C ALA A 91 11.53 -2.01 -6.36
N VAL A 92 10.23 -1.97 -6.05
CA VAL A 92 9.51 -0.74 -5.64
C VAL A 92 8.55 -0.90 -4.47
N ALA A 93 8.19 -2.12 -4.09
CA ALA A 93 7.36 -2.39 -2.91
C ALA A 93 8.01 -1.90 -1.61
N SER A 94 7.28 -1.10 -0.84
CA SER A 94 7.74 -0.49 0.42
C SER A 94 6.73 -0.54 1.56
N ASP A 95 5.52 -1.06 1.35
CA ASP A 95 4.52 -1.25 2.40
C ASP A 95 4.48 -2.70 2.94
N PRO A 96 4.11 -2.92 4.22
CA PRO A 96 4.11 -4.25 4.82
C PRO A 96 3.26 -5.30 4.09
N ALA A 97 2.08 -4.94 3.57
CA ALA A 97 1.17 -5.88 2.91
C ALA A 97 1.74 -6.41 1.58
N SER A 98 2.34 -5.54 0.77
CA SER A 98 3.09 -5.93 -0.42
C SER A 98 4.31 -6.80 -0.08
N VAL A 99 5.08 -6.41 0.94
CA VAL A 99 6.30 -7.12 1.36
C VAL A 99 5.99 -8.51 1.89
N GLN A 100 4.92 -8.67 2.67
CA GLN A 100 4.43 -9.95 3.20
C GLN A 100 4.09 -10.95 2.08
N ALA A 101 3.52 -10.48 0.96
CA ALA A 101 3.27 -11.30 -0.22
C ALA A 101 4.57 -11.67 -0.95
N ILE A 102 5.41 -10.67 -1.23
CA ILE A 102 6.69 -10.82 -1.95
C ILE A 102 7.62 -11.82 -1.24
N LEU A 103 7.70 -11.76 0.09
CA LEU A 103 8.50 -12.65 0.95
C LEU A 103 8.19 -14.14 0.81
N ASN A 104 6.99 -14.50 0.36
CA ASN A 104 6.58 -15.90 0.20
C ASN A 104 6.77 -16.41 -1.24
N ILE A 105 6.96 -15.50 -2.21
CA ILE A 105 7.02 -15.77 -3.65
C ILE A 105 8.45 -15.65 -4.18
N TYR A 106 9.23 -14.69 -3.70
CA TYR A 106 10.59 -14.40 -4.11
C TYR A 106 11.59 -14.73 -2.99
N GLN A 107 12.87 -14.90 -3.33
CA GLN A 107 13.96 -15.04 -2.37
C GLN A 107 15.07 -14.02 -2.65
N THR A 108 15.84 -13.68 -1.61
CA THR A 108 17.07 -12.90 -1.67
C THR A 108 18.29 -13.81 -1.89
N LEU A 109 19.51 -13.26 -2.01
CA LEU A 109 20.73 -14.08 -2.04
C LEU A 109 21.08 -14.70 -0.68
N ILE A 110 20.81 -13.96 0.40
CA ILE A 110 21.04 -14.32 1.80
C ILE A 110 19.90 -13.74 2.64
N THR A 111 19.67 -14.23 3.85
CA THR A 111 18.75 -13.59 4.80
C THR A 111 19.28 -13.69 6.24
N TYR A 112 18.69 -13.00 7.21
CA TYR A 112 19.15 -13.06 8.60
C TYR A 112 18.89 -14.43 9.24
N ASP A 113 19.73 -14.83 10.19
CA ASP A 113 19.63 -16.14 10.88
C ASP A 113 18.43 -16.24 11.86
N GLY A 114 17.62 -15.18 12.00
CA GLY A 114 16.51 -15.07 12.95
C GLY A 114 16.94 -14.83 14.40
N ASN A 115 18.23 -14.60 14.67
CA ASN A 115 18.80 -14.45 16.01
C ASN A 115 19.75 -13.24 16.15
N SER A 116 20.34 -12.73 15.06
CA SER A 116 21.13 -11.49 15.06
C SER A 116 21.06 -10.73 13.74
N THR A 117 20.90 -9.41 13.82
CA THR A 117 20.98 -8.48 12.68
C THR A 117 22.39 -8.34 12.07
N SER A 118 23.30 -9.26 12.40
CA SER A 118 24.69 -9.32 11.91
C SER A 118 25.13 -10.74 11.54
N SER A 119 24.19 -11.69 11.56
CA SER A 119 24.40 -13.10 11.22
C SER A 119 23.38 -13.53 10.18
N PHE A 120 23.85 -14.27 9.17
CA PHE A 120 23.13 -14.51 7.94
C PHE A 120 23.18 -15.99 7.54
N VAL A 121 22.13 -16.46 6.88
CA VAL A 121 22.05 -17.75 6.22
C VAL A 121 21.96 -17.58 4.70
N PRO A 122 22.52 -18.51 3.90
CA PRO A 122 22.51 -18.44 2.44
C PRO A 122 21.18 -18.93 1.84
N GLU A 123 20.55 -18.11 1.00
CA GLU A 123 19.26 -18.39 0.35
C GLU A 123 19.45 -18.79 -1.12
N LEU A 124 19.37 -17.85 -2.07
CA LEU A 124 19.74 -18.14 -3.47
C LEU A 124 21.26 -18.26 -3.70
N ALA A 125 22.08 -17.91 -2.70
CA ALA A 125 23.50 -18.22 -2.70
C ALA A 125 23.78 -19.61 -2.08
N THR A 126 24.91 -20.23 -2.42
CA THR A 126 25.33 -21.51 -1.80
C THR A 126 25.96 -21.32 -0.41
N CYS A 127 26.49 -20.12 -0.12
CA CYS A 127 27.11 -19.76 1.16
C CYS A 127 27.19 -18.23 1.30
N VAL A 128 27.20 -17.72 2.53
CA VAL A 128 27.37 -16.27 2.81
C VAL A 128 28.86 -15.89 2.68
N PRO A 129 29.26 -14.85 1.93
CA PRO A 129 30.64 -14.41 1.85
C PRO A 129 31.23 -14.08 3.23
N GLY A 130 32.48 -14.47 3.46
CA GLY A 130 33.15 -14.41 4.76
C GLY A 130 32.90 -15.62 5.67
N SER A 131 31.88 -16.44 5.40
CA SER A 131 31.54 -17.58 6.25
C SER A 131 32.59 -18.72 6.23
N PRO A 132 32.69 -19.50 7.32
CA PRO A 132 33.45 -20.75 7.31
C PRO A 132 32.96 -21.77 6.26
N GLN A 133 31.69 -21.67 5.84
CA GLN A 133 31.09 -22.53 4.83
C GLN A 133 31.65 -22.24 3.44
N CYS A 134 31.76 -20.98 3.03
CA CYS A 134 32.44 -20.63 1.77
C CYS A 134 33.89 -21.11 1.75
N GLN A 135 34.60 -20.95 2.87
CA GLN A 135 35.98 -21.41 3.02
C GLN A 135 36.13 -22.95 2.92
N GLN A 136 35.08 -23.71 3.24
CA GLN A 136 35.03 -25.18 3.07
C GLN A 136 34.65 -25.59 1.64
N LEU A 137 33.65 -24.95 1.03
CA LEU A 137 33.11 -25.30 -0.29
C LEU A 137 34.00 -24.84 -1.45
N PHE A 138 34.60 -23.65 -1.33
CA PHE A 138 35.31 -22.97 -2.42
C PHE A 138 36.81 -22.73 -2.12
N GLY A 139 37.29 -23.09 -0.92
CA GLY A 139 38.68 -22.89 -0.51
C GLY A 139 39.07 -21.43 -0.27
N SER A 140 38.10 -20.52 -0.24
CA SER A 140 38.27 -19.08 -0.07
C SER A 140 37.12 -18.49 0.76
N SER A 141 37.36 -17.38 1.46
CA SER A 141 36.31 -16.60 2.14
C SER A 141 35.31 -15.96 1.17
N LEU A 142 35.63 -15.86 -0.12
CA LEU A 142 34.84 -15.14 -1.14
C LEU A 142 34.68 -13.62 -0.87
N LEU A 143 35.58 -13.08 -0.04
CA LEU A 143 35.79 -11.65 0.16
C LEU A 143 37.17 -11.26 -0.40
N VAL A 144 37.25 -10.18 -1.18
CA VAL A 144 38.53 -9.54 -1.54
C VAL A 144 38.52 -8.09 -1.07
N ASN A 145 39.61 -7.67 -0.42
CA ASN A 145 39.71 -6.36 0.19
C ASN A 145 40.15 -5.30 -0.82
N GLY A 146 39.62 -4.09 -0.66
CA GLY A 146 39.94 -2.93 -1.48
C GLY A 146 41.25 -2.24 -1.08
N SER A 147 41.53 -1.12 -1.75
CA SER A 147 42.71 -0.28 -1.46
C SER A 147 42.79 0.23 -0.02
N MET A 148 41.65 0.36 0.66
CA MET A 148 41.54 0.76 2.07
C MET A 148 41.72 -0.41 3.07
N GLY A 149 41.94 -1.64 2.60
CA GLY A 149 42.18 -2.80 3.45
C GLY A 149 40.92 -3.49 4.01
N SER A 150 39.74 -2.91 3.85
CA SER A 150 38.42 -3.53 4.16
C SER A 150 37.87 -4.32 2.97
N PRO A 151 36.94 -5.29 3.16
CA PRO A 151 36.27 -6.00 2.07
C PRO A 151 35.60 -5.06 1.06
N GLN A 152 35.85 -5.28 -0.23
CA GLN A 152 35.29 -4.52 -1.35
C GLN A 152 34.48 -5.40 -2.31
N PHE A 153 34.96 -6.62 -2.56
CA PHE A 153 34.37 -7.56 -3.50
C PHE A 153 33.74 -8.71 -2.72
N TYR A 154 32.42 -8.85 -2.84
CA TYR A 154 31.62 -9.86 -2.14
C TYR A 154 31.05 -10.86 -3.16
N THR A 155 31.58 -12.09 -3.21
CA THR A 155 31.28 -13.07 -4.26
C THR A 155 30.26 -14.11 -3.79
N PHE A 156 29.09 -14.17 -4.44
CA PHE A 156 27.98 -15.08 -4.12
C PHE A 156 27.80 -16.13 -5.23
N PRO A 157 28.24 -17.39 -5.04
CA PRO A 157 27.91 -18.52 -5.90
C PRO A 157 26.41 -18.81 -5.84
N ILE A 158 25.73 -18.90 -6.98
CA ILE A 158 24.28 -19.14 -7.03
C ILE A 158 24.01 -20.63 -6.80
N ASP A 159 23.04 -20.93 -5.93
CA ASP A 159 22.68 -22.30 -5.57
C ASP A 159 22.19 -23.10 -6.81
N PRO A 160 22.83 -24.23 -7.17
CA PRO A 160 22.40 -25.05 -8.31
C PRO A 160 20.99 -25.65 -8.18
N ALA A 161 20.40 -25.67 -6.99
CA ALA A 161 19.03 -26.12 -6.71
C ALA A 161 17.97 -25.01 -6.86
N ALA A 162 18.32 -23.72 -6.86
CA ALA A 162 17.38 -22.61 -6.92
C ALA A 162 16.57 -22.57 -8.23
N ARG A 163 15.24 -22.48 -8.16
CA ARG A 163 14.35 -22.49 -9.33
C ARG A 163 13.30 -21.40 -9.25
N PHE A 164 13.07 -20.69 -10.36
CA PHE A 164 11.85 -19.91 -10.58
C PHE A 164 10.67 -20.82 -10.93
N TYR A 165 9.44 -20.34 -10.75
CA TYR A 165 8.20 -21.02 -11.14
C TYR A 165 7.13 -20.05 -11.67
N ASP A 166 6.64 -20.27 -12.89
CA ASP A 166 5.39 -19.65 -13.37
C ASP A 166 4.23 -20.65 -13.18
N SER A 167 3.26 -20.26 -12.33
CA SER A 167 2.07 -21.06 -12.00
C SER A 167 1.05 -21.18 -13.13
N LYS A 168 1.06 -20.25 -14.10
CA LYS A 168 0.14 -20.19 -15.25
C LYS A 168 0.62 -21.09 -16.40
N THR A 169 1.93 -21.29 -16.54
CA THR A 169 2.51 -22.20 -17.54
C THR A 169 2.90 -23.56 -16.96
N GLY A 170 3.11 -23.63 -15.64
CA GLY A 170 3.60 -24.82 -14.93
C GLY A 170 5.09 -25.09 -15.15
N VAL A 171 5.84 -24.12 -15.67
CA VAL A 171 7.27 -24.24 -16.00
C VAL A 171 8.13 -23.71 -14.86
N GLY A 172 9.24 -24.40 -14.58
CA GLY A 172 10.26 -23.91 -13.65
C GLY A 172 11.68 -24.10 -14.19
N TRP A 173 12.55 -23.10 -13.97
CA TRP A 173 13.90 -23.02 -14.55
C TRP A 173 14.92 -22.52 -13.52
N PRO A 174 16.24 -22.76 -13.70
CA PRO A 174 17.25 -22.31 -12.76
C PRO A 174 17.36 -20.79 -12.66
N VAL A 175 17.66 -20.30 -11.45
CA VAL A 175 18.08 -18.91 -11.21
C VAL A 175 19.54 -18.75 -11.64
N TYR A 176 19.86 -17.66 -12.35
CA TYR A 176 21.21 -17.36 -12.84
C TYR A 176 21.73 -15.99 -12.38
N PRO A 177 23.06 -15.77 -12.40
CA PRO A 177 23.69 -14.46 -12.15
C PRO A 177 23.18 -13.28 -13.00
N SER A 178 22.57 -13.54 -14.17
CA SER A 178 21.95 -12.50 -15.00
C SER A 178 20.62 -12.00 -14.44
N ASP A 179 19.84 -12.87 -13.79
CA ASP A 179 18.61 -12.50 -13.09
C ASP A 179 18.93 -11.58 -11.90
N VAL A 180 20.03 -11.86 -11.19
CA VAL A 180 20.52 -10.98 -10.12
C VAL A 180 20.91 -9.60 -10.65
N LEU A 181 21.77 -9.50 -11.67
CA LEU A 181 22.15 -8.18 -12.22
C LEU A 181 20.92 -7.40 -12.73
N PHE A 182 19.94 -8.09 -13.30
CA PHE A 182 18.68 -7.48 -13.74
C PHE A 182 17.83 -6.95 -12.58
N SER A 183 17.72 -7.70 -11.48
CA SER A 183 16.97 -7.30 -10.28
C SER A 183 17.54 -6.01 -9.70
N PHE A 184 18.86 -5.97 -9.49
CA PHE A 184 19.54 -4.76 -9.02
C PHE A 184 19.51 -3.62 -10.06
N ALA A 185 19.47 -3.93 -11.36
CA ALA A 185 19.29 -2.91 -12.39
C ALA A 185 17.91 -2.25 -12.38
N ARG A 186 16.84 -2.99 -12.02
CA ARG A 186 15.50 -2.41 -11.81
C ARG A 186 15.46 -1.61 -10.50
N LEU A 187 16.01 -2.19 -9.44
CA LEU A 187 16.05 -1.58 -8.12
C LEU A 187 16.79 -0.24 -8.09
N GLU A 188 18.02 -0.18 -8.60
CA GLU A 188 18.86 1.01 -8.53
C GLU A 188 18.36 2.12 -9.48
N ALA A 189 17.65 1.78 -10.57
CA ALA A 189 16.97 2.76 -11.42
C ALA A 189 15.93 3.59 -10.63
N PHE A 190 15.14 2.96 -9.76
CA PHE A 190 14.12 3.68 -9.00
C PHE A 190 14.65 4.43 -7.75
N ALA A 191 15.93 4.34 -7.42
CA ALA A 191 16.50 4.77 -6.13
C ALA A 191 16.36 6.28 -5.79
N ASN A 192 16.23 7.14 -6.80
CA ASN A 192 16.20 8.60 -6.63
C ASN A 192 14.79 9.23 -6.76
N LEU A 193 13.80 8.54 -7.37
CA LEU A 193 12.52 9.12 -7.80
C LEU A 193 11.30 8.41 -7.18
N PRO A 194 10.15 9.09 -6.98
CA PRO A 194 9.91 10.53 -7.18
C PRO A 194 10.69 11.46 -6.23
N THR A 195 11.19 10.93 -5.12
CA THR A 195 12.10 11.65 -4.21
C THR A 195 13.12 10.69 -3.61
N PRO A 196 14.35 11.14 -3.29
CA PRO A 196 15.33 10.29 -2.62
C PRO A 196 14.75 9.71 -1.32
N GLY A 197 14.69 8.38 -1.24
CA GLY A 197 14.08 7.66 -0.11
C GLY A 197 12.74 6.98 -0.38
N SER A 198 12.01 7.33 -1.45
CA SER A 198 10.61 6.90 -1.63
C SER A 198 10.39 5.46 -2.13
N THR A 199 11.36 4.88 -2.83
CA THR A 199 11.39 3.46 -3.22
C THR A 199 12.56 2.79 -2.49
N PRO A 200 12.61 1.46 -2.29
CA PRO A 200 13.66 0.85 -1.45
C PRO A 200 15.04 0.79 -2.15
N GLY A 201 15.19 1.29 -3.39
CA GLY A 201 16.43 1.25 -4.17
C GLY A 201 17.62 2.01 -3.57
N TRP A 202 17.37 3.07 -2.81
CA TRP A 202 18.43 3.86 -2.16
C TRP A 202 19.27 3.02 -1.17
N ILE A 203 18.65 2.04 -0.52
CA ILE A 203 19.23 1.23 0.56
C ILE A 203 20.51 0.52 0.11
N VAL A 204 20.54 0.01 -1.14
CA VAL A 204 21.71 -0.68 -1.70
C VAL A 204 22.58 0.29 -2.53
N SER A 205 21.96 1.27 -3.18
CA SER A 205 22.64 2.29 -3.98
C SER A 205 23.75 3.02 -3.20
N GLN A 206 23.57 3.29 -1.91
CA GLN A 206 24.60 3.91 -1.07
C GLN A 206 25.87 3.06 -0.86
N ALA A 207 25.78 1.73 -1.01
CA ALA A 207 26.92 0.82 -0.93
C ALA A 207 27.54 0.53 -2.31
N LEU A 208 26.76 0.62 -3.39
CA LEU A 208 27.17 0.19 -4.74
C LEU A 208 27.49 1.34 -5.70
N LEU A 209 26.85 2.50 -5.54
CA LEU A 209 26.90 3.62 -6.49
C LEU A 209 27.61 4.86 -5.93
N PRO A 210 28.42 5.56 -6.74
CA PRO A 210 29.04 6.81 -6.33
C PRO A 210 28.00 7.95 -6.27
N GLY A 211 28.41 9.10 -5.71
CA GLY A 211 27.56 10.29 -5.63
C GLY A 211 27.13 10.79 -7.00
N GLY A 212 25.84 11.08 -7.14
CA GLY A 212 25.21 11.73 -8.27
C GLY A 212 25.47 13.24 -8.32
N ASN A 213 24.92 13.91 -9.33
CA ASN A 213 25.05 15.35 -9.50
C ASN A 213 23.75 15.96 -10.06
N PRO A 214 23.07 16.86 -9.34
CA PRO A 214 21.78 17.41 -9.76
C PRO A 214 21.89 18.38 -10.95
N SER A 215 23.10 18.64 -11.45
CA SER A 215 23.35 19.52 -12.61
C SER A 215 23.50 18.78 -13.95
N TRP A 216 23.26 17.47 -14.02
CA TRP A 216 23.44 16.70 -15.27
C TRP A 216 22.17 16.65 -16.14
N ASP A 217 20.99 16.52 -15.52
CA ASP A 217 19.77 16.02 -16.17
C ASP A 217 18.48 16.41 -15.42
N GLU A 218 18.45 17.62 -14.86
CA GLU A 218 17.35 18.15 -14.01
C GLU A 218 17.20 17.47 -12.64
N GLY A 219 17.87 16.33 -12.39
CA GLY A 219 18.02 15.75 -11.04
C GLY A 219 17.87 14.22 -10.95
N THR A 220 17.50 13.55 -12.04
CA THR A 220 17.21 12.10 -12.11
C THR A 220 18.30 11.25 -11.46
N HIS A 221 19.57 11.54 -11.74
CA HIS A 221 20.72 10.82 -11.21
C HIS A 221 21.34 11.51 -9.97
N TYR A 222 20.52 11.85 -8.97
CA TYR A 222 20.92 12.40 -7.67
C TYR A 222 19.96 11.96 -6.53
N PRO A 223 20.46 11.58 -5.33
CA PRO A 223 21.84 11.66 -4.83
C PRO A 223 22.75 10.51 -5.25
N TYR A 224 22.24 9.43 -5.81
CA TYR A 224 23.06 8.31 -6.31
C TYR A 224 23.23 8.41 -7.82
N ASN A 225 24.44 8.14 -8.30
CA ASN A 225 24.74 8.01 -9.73
C ASN A 225 24.33 6.60 -10.20
N ASN A 226 23.02 6.40 -10.35
CA ASN A 226 22.37 5.17 -10.80
C ASN A 226 22.37 5.01 -12.33
N THR A 227 23.27 5.71 -13.04
CA THR A 227 23.37 5.63 -14.50
C THR A 227 23.68 4.19 -14.93
N PRO A 228 23.24 3.75 -16.13
CA PRO A 228 23.39 2.38 -16.60
C PRO A 228 24.82 1.84 -16.53
N GLN A 229 25.83 2.70 -16.71
CA GLN A 229 27.24 2.31 -16.64
C GLN A 229 27.71 2.04 -15.21
N HIS A 230 27.20 2.80 -14.24
CA HIS A 230 27.55 2.63 -12.83
C HIS A 230 26.84 1.41 -12.24
N VAL A 231 25.53 1.27 -12.46
CA VAL A 231 24.75 0.10 -12.02
C VAL A 231 25.27 -1.20 -12.65
N LEU A 232 25.47 -1.23 -13.97
CA LEU A 232 26.00 -2.43 -14.64
C LEU A 232 27.51 -2.66 -14.39
N SER A 233 28.19 -1.83 -13.59
CA SER A 233 29.57 -2.09 -13.12
C SER A 233 29.68 -2.33 -11.61
N SER A 234 28.62 -2.09 -10.83
CA SER A 234 28.59 -2.39 -9.39
C SER A 234 28.49 -3.89 -9.08
N ILE A 235 28.04 -4.71 -10.05
CA ILE A 235 27.93 -6.18 -9.90
C ILE A 235 28.61 -6.88 -11.08
N LEU A 236 29.68 -7.63 -10.80
CA LEU A 236 30.41 -8.42 -11.79
C LEU A 236 29.80 -9.83 -11.90
N VAL A 237 29.27 -10.17 -13.07
CA VAL A 237 28.70 -11.49 -13.35
C VAL A 237 29.77 -12.44 -13.90
N ASN A 238 29.94 -13.60 -13.26
CA ASN A 238 30.82 -14.69 -13.73
C ASN A 238 32.28 -14.27 -14.05
N ASP A 239 32.81 -13.23 -13.38
CA ASP A 239 34.20 -12.81 -13.54
C ASP A 239 35.14 -13.79 -12.83
N SER A 240 35.91 -14.56 -13.60
CA SER A 240 36.86 -15.58 -13.11
C SER A 240 38.00 -15.05 -12.24
N SER A 241 38.14 -13.72 -12.09
CA SER A 241 39.07 -13.09 -11.14
C SER A 241 38.61 -13.27 -9.68
N TYR A 242 37.30 -13.41 -9.48
CA TYR A 242 36.66 -13.55 -8.16
C TYR A 242 35.85 -14.85 -8.06
N CYS A 243 35.19 -15.24 -9.15
CA CYS A 243 34.30 -16.39 -9.24
C CYS A 243 35.07 -17.72 -9.21
N PRO A 244 34.83 -18.61 -8.21
CA PRO A 244 35.48 -19.91 -8.16
C PRO A 244 35.14 -20.77 -9.38
N ALA A 245 36.12 -21.53 -9.89
CA ALA A 245 35.92 -22.42 -11.04
C ALA A 245 34.83 -23.49 -10.81
N THR A 246 34.56 -23.88 -9.56
CA THR A 246 33.46 -24.77 -9.19
C THR A 246 32.08 -24.10 -9.24
N ALA A 247 32.00 -22.79 -8.94
CA ALA A 247 30.77 -22.01 -9.12
C ALA A 247 30.49 -21.78 -10.62
N LEU A 248 31.51 -21.39 -11.39
CA LEU A 248 31.43 -21.23 -12.85
C LEU A 248 31.05 -22.51 -13.61
N ALA A 249 31.31 -23.68 -13.03
CA ALA A 249 30.92 -24.98 -13.59
C ALA A 249 29.49 -25.41 -13.21
N ALA A 250 28.78 -24.62 -12.40
CA ALA A 250 27.39 -24.83 -11.99
C ALA A 250 26.51 -23.68 -12.52
N ASN A 251 25.73 -22.99 -11.68
CA ASN A 251 24.91 -21.84 -12.11
C ASN A 251 25.73 -20.54 -12.28
N GLY A 252 26.98 -20.50 -11.80
CA GLY A 252 27.83 -19.30 -11.82
C GLY A 252 27.84 -18.53 -10.49
N CYS A 253 28.27 -17.28 -10.54
CA CYS A 253 28.23 -16.38 -9.39
C CYS A 253 28.09 -14.90 -9.79
N VAL A 254 27.69 -14.08 -8.83
CA VAL A 254 27.85 -12.62 -8.87
C VAL A 254 28.94 -12.16 -7.91
N THR A 255 29.56 -11.01 -8.18
CA THR A 255 30.47 -10.32 -7.26
C THR A 255 30.05 -8.87 -7.13
N PHE A 256 29.51 -8.49 -5.99
CA PHE A 256 29.18 -7.09 -5.69
C PHE A 256 30.46 -6.31 -5.40
N VAL A 257 30.55 -5.11 -5.95
CA VAL A 257 31.66 -4.16 -5.81
C VAL A 257 31.16 -3.01 -4.94
N ALA A 258 31.47 -3.04 -3.65
CA ALA A 258 30.92 -2.12 -2.63
C ALA A 258 31.48 -0.68 -2.69
N ASN A 259 31.74 -0.16 -3.89
CA ASN A 259 32.47 1.08 -4.14
C ASN A 259 31.56 2.32 -4.24
N GLY A 260 30.51 2.36 -3.40
CA GLY A 260 29.56 3.46 -3.34
C GLY A 260 30.11 4.75 -2.70
N SER A 261 29.22 5.72 -2.49
CA SER A 261 29.53 7.10 -2.07
C SER A 261 30.22 7.25 -0.70
N GLY A 262 30.29 6.18 0.11
CA GLY A 262 31.37 6.04 1.12
C GLY A 262 30.98 5.67 2.55
N THR A 263 29.69 5.42 2.84
CA THR A 263 29.19 5.29 4.23
C THR A 263 28.94 3.86 4.73
N SER A 264 28.82 2.86 3.84
CA SER A 264 28.15 1.58 4.18
C SER A 264 28.90 0.30 3.81
N TRP A 265 30.20 0.40 3.53
CA TRP A 265 31.10 -0.72 3.18
C TRP A 265 30.99 -1.99 4.06
N PRO A 266 30.77 -1.91 5.40
CA PRO A 266 30.66 -3.09 6.25
C PRO A 266 29.24 -3.66 6.34
N ALA A 267 28.23 -2.95 5.82
CA ALA A 267 26.80 -3.25 5.99
C ALA A 267 26.15 -3.88 4.75
N LEU A 268 26.90 -4.12 3.66
CA LEU A 268 26.34 -4.68 2.41
C LEU A 268 25.61 -6.02 2.62
N LEU A 269 26.09 -6.90 3.52
CA LEU A 269 25.38 -8.15 3.83
C LEU A 269 24.03 -7.88 4.50
N SER A 270 23.91 -6.84 5.33
CA SER A 270 22.66 -6.42 5.94
C SER A 270 21.65 -5.88 4.92
N MET A 271 22.16 -5.18 3.89
CA MET A 271 21.35 -4.66 2.78
C MET A 271 20.85 -5.80 1.88
N LEU A 272 21.75 -6.70 1.47
CA LEU A 272 21.46 -7.89 0.65
C LEU A 272 20.69 -9.00 1.39
N ALA A 273 20.37 -8.78 2.66
CA ALA A 273 19.51 -9.63 3.47
C ALA A 273 18.08 -9.09 3.64
N SER A 274 17.80 -7.85 3.20
CA SER A 274 16.44 -7.30 3.29
C SER A 274 15.59 -7.78 2.11
N PRO A 275 14.38 -8.29 2.34
CA PRO A 275 13.49 -8.79 1.28
C PRO A 275 12.83 -7.64 0.51
N THR A 276 12.55 -6.52 1.19
CA THR A 276 12.41 -5.22 0.53
C THR A 276 13.65 -4.96 -0.31
N ALA A 277 13.47 -4.47 -1.53
CA ALA A 277 14.52 -4.27 -2.54
C ALA A 277 15.23 -5.53 -3.10
N THR A 278 15.78 -6.43 -2.27
CA THR A 278 16.83 -7.36 -2.74
C THR A 278 16.38 -8.76 -3.15
N SER A 279 15.06 -8.97 -3.26
CA SER A 279 14.46 -10.14 -3.92
C SER A 279 14.92 -10.28 -5.37
N ILE A 280 15.20 -11.51 -5.81
CA ILE A 280 15.71 -11.79 -7.16
C ILE A 280 14.58 -12.12 -8.12
N GLU A 281 14.50 -11.35 -9.20
CA GLU A 281 13.44 -11.36 -10.22
C GLU A 281 13.86 -12.15 -11.49
N PRO A 282 12.96 -12.94 -12.11
CA PRO A 282 13.24 -13.65 -13.35
C PRO A 282 13.30 -12.69 -14.55
N CYS A 283 14.52 -12.34 -14.95
CA CYS A 283 14.81 -11.39 -16.03
C CYS A 283 14.15 -11.76 -17.37
N GLY A 284 14.10 -13.04 -17.71
CA GLY A 284 13.45 -13.53 -18.94
C GLY A 284 11.95 -13.21 -19.00
N TRP A 285 11.27 -13.34 -17.86
CA TRP A 285 9.83 -13.18 -17.70
C TRP A 285 9.45 -11.71 -17.52
N PHE A 286 10.17 -10.95 -16.69
CA PHE A 286 9.96 -9.50 -16.54
C PHE A 286 10.15 -8.77 -17.88
N SER A 287 11.17 -9.12 -18.68
CA SER A 287 11.30 -8.61 -20.05
C SER A 287 10.15 -9.02 -20.98
N PHE A 288 9.55 -10.20 -20.80
CA PHE A 288 8.42 -10.67 -21.64
C PHE A 288 7.11 -9.94 -21.33
N VAL A 289 6.78 -9.71 -20.05
CA VAL A 289 5.57 -8.98 -19.64
C VAL A 289 5.67 -7.46 -19.81
N GLY A 290 6.83 -6.95 -20.21
CA GLY A 290 7.07 -5.52 -20.48
C GLY A 290 7.66 -4.72 -19.31
N ALA A 291 8.10 -5.38 -18.24
CA ALA A 291 8.79 -4.80 -17.09
C ALA A 291 10.34 -4.87 -17.22
N GLY A 292 10.85 -4.90 -18.45
CA GLY A 292 12.28 -5.07 -18.75
C GLY A 292 13.11 -3.79 -18.65
N VAL A 293 14.41 -3.94 -18.33
CA VAL A 293 15.40 -2.86 -18.33
C VAL A 293 16.07 -2.73 -19.70
N ALA A 294 16.25 -1.51 -20.18
CA ALA A 294 16.87 -1.25 -21.48
C ALA A 294 18.31 -1.81 -21.52
N GLY A 295 18.56 -2.73 -22.45
CA GLY A 295 19.82 -3.48 -22.58
C GLY A 295 19.65 -4.98 -22.35
N PHE A 296 18.70 -5.40 -21.50
CA PHE A 296 18.38 -6.81 -21.27
C PHE A 296 17.35 -7.28 -22.30
N SER A 297 17.73 -8.26 -23.13
CA SER A 297 16.89 -8.74 -24.24
C SER A 297 15.83 -9.78 -23.83
N GLY A 298 15.64 -10.01 -22.53
CA GLY A 298 14.85 -11.15 -22.03
C GLY A 298 15.41 -12.49 -22.52
N THR A 299 14.50 -13.42 -22.81
CA THR A 299 14.82 -14.78 -23.27
C THR A 299 14.00 -15.16 -24.52
N THR A 300 14.39 -16.25 -25.21
CA THR A 300 13.62 -16.82 -26.33
C THR A 300 12.75 -18.02 -25.92
N ALA A 301 12.64 -18.31 -24.62
CA ALA A 301 11.66 -19.24 -24.09
C ALA A 301 10.23 -18.71 -24.29
N ALA A 302 9.24 -19.62 -24.38
CA ALA A 302 7.84 -19.23 -24.38
C ALA A 302 7.49 -18.54 -23.06
N TYR A 303 6.61 -17.52 -23.11
CA TYR A 303 6.17 -16.73 -21.94
C TYR A 303 7.27 -16.03 -21.12
N GLY A 304 8.53 -16.09 -21.57
CA GLY A 304 9.68 -15.60 -20.81
C GLY A 304 10.27 -16.62 -19.83
N ASP A 305 9.78 -17.87 -19.84
CA ASP A 305 10.10 -18.94 -18.87
C ASP A 305 11.52 -19.51 -19.05
N GLY A 306 12.54 -18.69 -18.84
CA GLY A 306 13.93 -19.10 -19.02
C GLY A 306 14.97 -18.01 -18.75
N PRO A 307 16.26 -18.37 -18.81
CA PRO A 307 17.36 -17.47 -18.51
C PRO A 307 17.46 -16.32 -19.52
N CYS A 308 17.73 -15.11 -19.03
CA CYS A 308 18.09 -13.97 -19.88
C CYS A 308 19.61 -13.82 -20.03
N LEU A 309 20.02 -13.08 -21.07
CA LEU A 309 21.40 -12.66 -21.26
C LEU A 309 21.63 -11.24 -20.72
N LEU A 310 22.87 -10.98 -20.29
CA LEU A 310 23.35 -9.64 -19.95
C LEU A 310 23.39 -8.76 -21.22
N PRO A 311 23.33 -7.42 -21.07
CA PRO A 311 23.53 -6.47 -22.16
C PRO A 311 24.73 -6.78 -23.06
N GLY A 312 24.55 -6.60 -24.37
CA GLY A 312 25.52 -7.04 -25.38
C GLY A 312 25.52 -8.56 -25.64
N ALA A 313 24.43 -9.25 -25.32
CA ALA A 313 24.22 -10.70 -25.50
C ALA A 313 25.28 -11.56 -24.78
N ALA A 314 25.54 -11.22 -23.52
CA ALA A 314 26.65 -11.77 -22.73
C ALA A 314 26.20 -12.69 -21.58
N THR A 315 27.12 -13.54 -21.11
CA THR A 315 26.94 -14.42 -19.92
C THR A 315 27.92 -14.10 -18.79
N ASN A 316 28.80 -13.11 -18.99
CA ASN A 316 29.77 -12.61 -18.01
C ASN A 316 30.16 -11.15 -18.30
N SER A 317 30.56 -10.42 -17.26
CA SER A 317 30.90 -8.99 -17.32
C SER A 317 32.23 -8.68 -17.99
N THR A 318 33.14 -9.65 -18.12
CA THR A 318 34.44 -9.47 -18.80
C THR A 318 34.36 -9.61 -20.33
N SER A 319 33.23 -10.12 -20.84
CA SER A 319 33.02 -10.35 -22.27
C SER A 319 33.05 -9.06 -23.11
N THR A 320 33.57 -9.17 -24.34
CA THR A 320 33.67 -8.03 -25.27
C THR A 320 32.30 -7.42 -25.61
N GLY A 321 31.21 -8.21 -25.58
CA GLY A 321 29.84 -7.73 -25.80
C GLY A 321 29.38 -6.76 -24.71
N PHE A 322 29.40 -7.23 -23.45
CA PHE A 322 29.03 -6.43 -22.28
C PHE A 322 29.94 -5.20 -22.12
N GLN A 323 31.26 -5.40 -22.27
CA GLN A 323 32.25 -4.33 -22.19
C GLN A 323 32.07 -3.27 -23.29
N ASN A 324 31.63 -3.65 -24.49
CA ASN A 324 31.27 -2.67 -25.52
C ASN A 324 29.96 -1.96 -25.17
N TYR A 325 28.93 -2.67 -24.70
CA TYR A 325 27.68 -2.06 -24.27
C TYR A 325 27.91 -0.97 -23.21
N LEU A 326 28.63 -1.29 -22.12
CA LEU A 326 29.01 -0.33 -21.07
C LEU A 326 29.68 0.95 -21.59
N ARG A 327 30.50 0.86 -22.65
CA ARG A 327 31.18 2.00 -23.27
C ARG A 327 30.32 2.81 -24.25
N THR A 328 29.12 2.34 -24.59
CA THR A 328 28.29 2.92 -25.66
C THR A 328 26.85 3.24 -25.26
N VAL A 329 26.35 2.67 -24.17
CA VAL A 329 25.08 3.06 -23.58
C VAL A 329 25.17 4.52 -23.13
N PRO A 330 24.21 5.40 -23.48
CA PRO A 330 24.13 6.75 -22.90
C PRO A 330 23.91 6.69 -21.38
N PRO A 331 24.33 7.70 -20.60
CA PRO A 331 23.86 7.84 -19.21
C PRO A 331 22.33 7.92 -19.18
N THR A 332 21.75 8.69 -20.10
CA THR A 332 20.32 8.95 -20.21
C THR A 332 19.52 7.80 -20.86
N ALA A 333 19.90 6.54 -20.63
CA ALA A 333 19.29 5.39 -21.31
C ALA A 333 18.20 4.71 -20.47
N TRP A 334 18.11 5.02 -19.17
CA TRP A 334 17.11 4.47 -18.25
C TRP A 334 16.09 5.50 -17.78
N ASP A 335 16.23 6.80 -18.08
CA ASP A 335 15.34 7.89 -17.65
C ASP A 335 13.84 7.55 -17.86
N ALA A 336 13.51 6.95 -19.00
CA ALA A 336 12.13 6.58 -19.36
C ALA A 336 11.56 5.38 -18.55
N LEU A 337 12.41 4.63 -17.85
CA LEU A 337 12.07 3.65 -16.81
C LEU A 337 11.99 4.35 -15.45
N GLU A 338 12.98 5.18 -15.11
CA GLU A 338 13.10 5.85 -13.80
C GLU A 338 11.95 6.83 -13.54
N LEU A 339 11.64 7.69 -14.52
CA LEU A 339 10.55 8.68 -14.49
C LEU A 339 9.14 8.05 -14.44
N LEU A 340 9.01 6.71 -14.47
CA LEU A 340 7.72 6.07 -14.17
C LEU A 340 7.35 6.24 -12.70
N ALA A 341 8.34 6.38 -11.80
CA ALA A 341 8.12 6.61 -10.37
C ALA A 341 7.49 7.99 -10.10
N ASP A 342 7.82 9.01 -10.90
CA ASP A 342 7.18 10.35 -10.85
C ASP A 342 5.68 10.31 -11.16
N VAL A 343 5.26 9.37 -12.01
CA VAL A 343 3.86 9.26 -12.46
C VAL A 343 3.05 8.37 -11.53
N HIS A 344 3.65 7.30 -11.00
CA HIS A 344 3.00 6.30 -10.15
C HIS A 344 3.91 5.86 -9.00
N SER A 345 4.05 6.69 -7.96
CA SER A 345 5.00 6.51 -6.85
C SER A 345 4.91 5.18 -6.09
N LEU A 346 3.78 4.47 -6.16
CA LEU A 346 3.53 3.19 -5.49
C LEU A 346 3.52 1.99 -6.46
N ALA A 347 3.55 2.25 -7.78
CA ALA A 347 3.46 1.22 -8.82
C ALA A 347 3.90 1.73 -10.21
N PRO A 348 5.19 2.06 -10.42
CA PRO A 348 5.70 2.53 -11.72
C PRO A 348 5.58 1.50 -12.86
N GLN A 349 5.39 0.22 -12.57
CA GLN A 349 5.30 -0.85 -13.57
C GLN A 349 3.96 -1.63 -13.47
N PRO A 350 2.87 -1.10 -14.08
CA PRO A 350 1.55 -1.75 -14.08
C PRO A 350 1.50 -3.16 -14.67
N SER A 351 2.52 -3.56 -15.44
CA SER A 351 2.69 -4.90 -16.02
C SER A 351 2.99 -5.99 -14.99
N VAL A 352 3.61 -5.65 -13.85
CA VAL A 352 3.99 -6.58 -12.77
C VAL A 352 3.33 -6.26 -11.42
N GLN A 353 2.64 -5.12 -11.30
CA GLN A 353 1.97 -4.70 -10.06
C GLN A 353 1.09 -5.79 -9.41
N TRP A 354 0.42 -6.63 -10.21
CA TRP A 354 -0.54 -7.65 -9.72
C TRP A 354 -0.22 -9.07 -10.18
N ILE A 355 0.98 -9.32 -10.72
CA ILE A 355 1.40 -10.66 -11.16
C ILE A 355 2.85 -10.91 -10.77
N ALA A 356 3.11 -12.05 -10.15
CA ALA A 356 4.42 -12.41 -9.63
C ALA A 356 4.85 -13.80 -10.12
N VAL A 357 6.14 -13.94 -10.40
CA VAL A 357 6.85 -15.19 -10.70
C VAL A 357 8.18 -15.09 -9.98
N GLY A 358 8.41 -16.01 -9.05
CA GLY A 358 9.56 -16.00 -8.15
C GLY A 358 10.06 -17.41 -7.87
N SER A 359 10.94 -17.54 -6.88
CA SER A 359 11.69 -18.76 -6.56
C SER A 359 11.34 -19.40 -5.21
N GLY A 360 10.53 -18.72 -4.40
CA GLY A 360 10.23 -19.05 -3.01
C GLY A 360 9.36 -20.30 -2.81
N PRO A 361 9.01 -20.61 -1.55
CA PRO A 361 8.23 -21.79 -1.17
C PRO A 361 6.83 -21.80 -1.76
N TYR A 362 6.28 -20.64 -2.14
CA TYR A 362 4.97 -20.50 -2.76
C TYR A 362 5.00 -19.79 -4.12
N SER A 363 3.90 -19.91 -4.86
CA SER A 363 3.56 -19.09 -6.01
C SER A 363 2.17 -18.47 -5.85
N LEU A 364 1.95 -17.30 -6.44
CA LEU A 364 0.66 -16.63 -6.47
C LEU A 364 -0.37 -17.45 -7.29
N GLU A 365 -1.55 -17.67 -6.72
CA GLU A 365 -2.72 -18.23 -7.39
C GLU A 365 -3.65 -17.08 -7.81
N SER A 366 -4.11 -16.29 -6.83
CA SER A 366 -4.98 -15.13 -7.06
C SER A 366 -4.71 -13.99 -6.07
N ILE A 367 -5.13 -12.77 -6.46
CA ILE A 367 -5.06 -11.57 -5.63
C ILE A 367 -6.25 -10.64 -5.96
N ASP A 368 -6.92 -10.14 -4.92
CA ASP A 368 -7.64 -8.88 -4.94
C ASP A 368 -6.89 -7.94 -3.99
N PRO A 369 -6.24 -6.88 -4.50
CA PRO A 369 -5.39 -6.01 -3.70
C PRO A 369 -6.04 -5.40 -2.46
N ARG A 370 -7.39 -5.33 -2.41
CA ARG A 370 -8.16 -4.73 -1.32
C ARG A 370 -8.79 -5.74 -0.37
N THR A 371 -8.83 -7.03 -0.70
CA THR A 371 -9.55 -8.04 0.09
C THR A 371 -8.72 -9.28 0.43
N GLY A 372 -7.62 -9.56 -0.30
CA GLY A 372 -6.71 -10.64 0.06
C GLY A 372 -5.95 -11.27 -1.11
N TYR A 373 -5.19 -12.32 -0.81
CA TYR A 373 -4.51 -13.13 -1.82
C TYR A 373 -4.50 -14.61 -1.44
N VAL A 374 -4.27 -15.47 -2.45
CA VAL A 374 -4.08 -16.91 -2.28
C VAL A 374 -2.72 -17.31 -2.83
N LEU A 375 -1.94 -18.02 -2.02
CA LEU A 375 -0.66 -18.62 -2.42
C LEU A 375 -0.76 -20.15 -2.38
N GLU A 376 -0.15 -20.82 -3.35
CA GLU A 376 -0.01 -22.28 -3.38
C GLU A 376 1.46 -22.71 -3.31
N ALA A 377 1.73 -23.84 -2.67
CA ALA A 377 3.09 -24.37 -2.49
C ALA A 377 3.74 -24.73 -3.84
N SER A 378 4.89 -24.11 -4.14
CA SER A 378 5.59 -24.28 -5.42
C SER A 378 6.11 -25.73 -5.60
N PRO A 379 5.68 -26.46 -6.66
CA PRO A 379 6.09 -27.86 -6.87
C PRO A 379 7.57 -27.99 -7.30
N VAL A 380 8.17 -26.92 -7.81
CA VAL A 380 9.58 -26.88 -8.26
C VAL A 380 10.53 -26.30 -7.21
N TYR A 381 10.02 -25.61 -6.18
CA TYR A 381 10.81 -25.05 -5.08
C TYR A 381 11.70 -26.10 -4.39
N ARG A 382 12.91 -25.70 -4.00
CA ARG A 382 13.88 -26.52 -3.27
C ARG A 382 14.50 -25.66 -2.17
N SER A 383 14.52 -26.15 -0.94
CA SER A 383 15.17 -25.46 0.19
C SER A 383 16.66 -25.19 -0.08
N PRO A 384 17.18 -24.00 0.28
CA PRO A 384 18.58 -23.63 0.05
C PRO A 384 19.57 -24.70 0.52
N THR A 385 20.47 -25.14 -0.35
CA THR A 385 21.41 -26.22 -0.01
C THR A 385 22.44 -25.78 1.05
N GLY A 386 22.64 -24.47 1.19
CA GLY A 386 23.53 -23.89 2.19
C GLY A 386 22.97 -23.89 3.62
N CYS A 387 21.65 -23.84 3.83
CA CYS A 387 21.05 -23.78 5.17
C CYS A 387 19.89 -24.75 5.46
N ALA A 388 19.47 -25.58 4.50
CA ALA A 388 18.29 -26.45 4.57
C ALA A 388 17.98 -27.02 5.98
N GLY A 389 16.99 -26.42 6.65
CA GLY A 389 16.50 -26.87 7.96
C GLY A 389 17.13 -26.19 9.19
N THR A 390 17.96 -25.16 9.05
CA THR A 390 18.28 -24.25 10.17
C THR A 390 17.15 -23.25 10.43
N VAL A 391 17.24 -22.53 11.56
CA VAL A 391 16.47 -21.29 11.78
C VAL A 391 16.96 -20.21 10.80
N GLY A 392 16.12 -19.21 10.52
CA GLY A 392 16.36 -18.14 9.53
C GLY A 392 16.11 -18.57 8.08
N CYS A 393 16.41 -19.83 7.75
CA CYS A 393 16.37 -20.42 6.41
C CYS A 393 14.95 -20.75 5.93
N GLU A 394 14.73 -20.65 4.62
CA GLU A 394 13.47 -21.06 3.98
C GLU A 394 13.12 -22.56 4.21
N PRO A 395 11.81 -22.91 4.27
CA PRO A 395 11.36 -24.16 4.85
C PRO A 395 11.64 -25.37 3.97
N LEU A 396 11.73 -26.55 4.58
CA LEU A 396 11.88 -27.81 3.83
C LEU A 396 10.58 -28.11 3.06
N PRO A 397 10.65 -28.53 1.77
CA PRO A 397 9.48 -28.92 0.99
C PRO A 397 8.56 -29.90 1.73
N GLY A 398 7.25 -29.60 1.75
CA GLY A 398 6.25 -30.41 2.45
C GLY A 398 6.27 -30.30 3.98
N THR A 399 6.94 -29.29 4.55
CA THR A 399 6.85 -28.98 6.00
C THR A 399 6.04 -27.74 6.33
N TYR A 400 5.60 -27.00 5.31
CA TYR A 400 4.70 -25.84 5.36
C TYR A 400 3.33 -26.18 4.74
N PHE A 401 2.36 -25.29 4.85
CA PHE A 401 0.99 -25.49 4.36
C PHE A 401 0.93 -25.55 2.83
N SER A 402 -0.05 -26.27 2.25
CA SER A 402 -0.18 -26.36 0.79
C SER A 402 -0.69 -25.08 0.16
N THR A 403 -1.47 -24.32 0.93
CA THR A 403 -2.25 -23.17 0.48
C THR A 403 -2.33 -22.14 1.61
N VAL A 404 -2.05 -20.87 1.32
CA VAL A 404 -2.23 -19.74 2.24
C VAL A 404 -3.35 -18.88 1.70
N ASN A 405 -4.45 -18.76 2.44
CA ASN A 405 -5.50 -17.77 2.18
C ASN A 405 -5.25 -16.58 3.11
N LEU A 406 -4.95 -15.41 2.55
CA LEU A 406 -4.82 -14.19 3.33
C LEU A 406 -5.98 -13.25 3.04
N PHE A 407 -6.54 -12.65 4.09
CA PHE A 407 -7.69 -11.75 4.04
C PHE A 407 -7.31 -10.38 4.61
N TYR A 408 -7.73 -9.31 3.93
CA TYR A 408 -7.59 -7.94 4.39
C TYR A 408 -8.90 -7.44 5.02
N GLU A 409 -8.79 -6.86 6.21
CA GLU A 409 -9.90 -6.30 6.97
C GLU A 409 -9.59 -4.86 7.45
N SER A 410 -10.63 -4.04 7.67
CA SER A 410 -10.50 -2.64 8.07
C SER A 410 -10.57 -2.41 9.59
N ASN A 411 -10.67 -3.50 10.34
CA ASN A 411 -10.67 -3.65 11.80
C ASN A 411 -10.63 -5.16 12.08
N ASP A 412 -10.24 -5.56 13.29
CA ASP A 412 -9.98 -6.95 13.68
C ASP A 412 -11.22 -7.84 13.88
N THR A 413 -12.44 -7.31 13.68
CA THR A 413 -13.68 -8.02 14.02
C THR A 413 -13.78 -9.40 13.34
N LEU A 414 -13.35 -9.56 12.08
CA LEU A 414 -13.46 -10.84 11.39
C LEU A 414 -12.34 -11.80 11.83
N GLY A 415 -11.09 -11.32 11.91
CA GLY A 415 -9.96 -12.09 12.44
C GLY A 415 -10.21 -12.64 13.86
N VAL A 416 -10.69 -11.80 14.78
CA VAL A 416 -11.10 -12.20 16.14
C VAL A 416 -12.21 -13.26 16.11
N ASN A 417 -13.25 -13.08 15.28
CA ASN A 417 -14.33 -14.07 15.16
C ASN A 417 -13.84 -15.42 14.63
N GLU A 418 -12.87 -15.45 13.73
CA GLU A 418 -12.30 -16.69 13.21
C GLU A 418 -11.22 -17.30 14.13
N TYR A 419 -10.61 -16.55 15.05
CA TYR A 419 -9.91 -17.13 16.21
C TYR A 419 -10.89 -17.78 17.21
N LEU A 420 -12.02 -17.11 17.49
CA LEU A 420 -13.08 -17.66 18.35
C LEU A 420 -13.67 -18.94 17.74
N SER A 421 -13.86 -18.99 16.41
CA SER A 421 -14.25 -20.23 15.69
C SER A 421 -13.14 -21.29 15.74
N GLY A 422 -11.86 -20.87 15.71
CA GLY A 422 -10.67 -21.73 15.66
C GLY A 422 -10.12 -21.97 14.24
N ARG A 423 -10.58 -21.21 13.24
CA ARG A 423 -10.15 -21.31 11.83
C ARG A 423 -9.04 -20.35 11.45
N ALA A 424 -8.98 -19.16 12.05
CA ALA A 424 -7.83 -18.27 11.90
C ALA A 424 -6.59 -18.91 12.53
N ALA A 425 -5.46 -18.82 11.84
CA ALA A 425 -4.17 -19.29 12.35
C ALA A 425 -3.27 -18.14 12.79
N VAL A 426 -3.38 -17.01 12.08
CA VAL A 426 -2.88 -15.70 12.47
C VAL A 426 -4.01 -14.71 12.18
N ALA A 427 -4.26 -13.81 13.11
CA ALA A 427 -5.08 -12.62 12.90
C ALA A 427 -4.48 -11.44 13.67
N THR A 428 -4.49 -10.25 13.07
CA THR A 428 -4.29 -9.02 13.84
C THR A 428 -5.40 -8.90 14.89
N ILE A 429 -5.07 -8.41 16.09
CA ILE A 429 -6.03 -7.95 17.08
C ILE A 429 -5.69 -6.48 17.33
N ASP A 430 -6.69 -5.62 17.32
CA ASP A 430 -6.50 -4.18 17.44
C ASP A 430 -5.94 -3.86 18.85
N PRO A 431 -4.90 -3.01 18.99
CA PRO A 431 -4.34 -2.61 20.29
C PRO A 431 -5.33 -1.92 21.25
N THR A 432 -6.58 -1.69 20.81
CA THR A 432 -7.71 -1.20 21.61
C THR A 432 -8.76 -2.25 22.00
N ASP A 433 -8.79 -3.46 21.40
CA ASP A 433 -9.71 -4.54 21.85
C ASP A 433 -9.09 -5.43 22.95
N ALA A 434 -9.10 -4.86 24.16
CA ALA A 434 -8.76 -5.53 25.41
C ALA A 434 -9.48 -6.87 25.62
N ALA A 435 -10.76 -6.90 25.27
CA ALA A 435 -11.67 -7.94 25.71
C ALA A 435 -11.51 -9.20 24.86
N SER A 436 -11.32 -9.03 23.56
CA SER A 436 -11.05 -10.13 22.64
C SER A 436 -9.67 -10.76 22.89
N PHE A 437 -8.63 -9.97 23.12
CA PHE A 437 -7.30 -10.49 23.44
C PHE A 437 -7.30 -11.32 24.73
N ASP A 438 -7.74 -10.76 25.87
CA ASP A 438 -7.75 -11.50 27.16
C ASP A 438 -8.67 -12.72 27.10
N ALA A 439 -9.85 -12.61 26.48
CA ALA A 439 -10.76 -13.75 26.35
C ALA A 439 -10.14 -14.90 25.53
N LEU A 440 -9.44 -14.61 24.42
CA LEU A 440 -8.77 -15.62 23.60
C LEU A 440 -7.54 -16.21 24.31
N TYR A 441 -6.71 -15.36 24.93
CA TYR A 441 -5.48 -15.78 25.60
C TYR A 441 -5.79 -16.61 26.88
N THR A 442 -6.68 -16.13 27.73
CA THR A 442 -7.14 -16.83 28.95
C THR A 442 -7.90 -18.12 28.61
N ALA A 443 -8.57 -18.21 27.46
CA ALA A 443 -9.16 -19.46 26.95
C ALA A 443 -8.13 -20.45 26.35
N GLY A 444 -6.86 -20.05 26.21
CA GLY A 444 -5.83 -20.85 25.54
C GLY A 444 -6.06 -21.03 24.04
N LYS A 445 -6.84 -20.14 23.39
CA LYS A 445 -7.14 -20.17 21.96
C LYS A 445 -5.94 -19.71 21.13
N ILE A 446 -5.22 -18.70 21.60
CA ILE A 446 -4.04 -18.09 20.97
C ILE A 446 -2.81 -18.22 21.87
N GLY A 447 -1.63 -18.14 21.26
CA GLY A 447 -0.39 -17.71 21.90
C GLY A 447 -0.01 -16.30 21.43
N GLU A 448 0.94 -15.69 22.14
CA GLU A 448 1.52 -14.38 21.83
C GLU A 448 3.01 -14.54 21.52
N MET A 449 3.56 -13.68 20.67
CA MET A 449 4.98 -13.41 20.52
C MET A 449 5.19 -11.90 20.42
N SER A 450 6.29 -11.34 20.94
CA SER A 450 6.61 -9.92 20.74
C SER A 450 8.01 -9.75 20.17
N VAL A 451 8.10 -9.12 19.00
CA VAL A 451 9.35 -8.97 18.23
C VAL A 451 9.93 -7.56 18.45
N PRO A 452 11.11 -7.41 19.07
CA PRO A 452 11.71 -6.09 19.27
C PRO A 452 11.96 -5.36 17.95
N ALA A 453 11.26 -4.25 17.73
CA ALA A 453 11.40 -3.44 16.54
C ALA A 453 12.73 -2.66 16.61
N LEU A 454 13.42 -2.49 15.49
CA LEU A 454 14.52 -1.52 15.33
C LEU A 454 13.99 -0.09 15.08
N ARG A 455 12.81 0.21 15.65
CA ARG A 455 12.07 1.48 15.64
C ARG A 455 12.19 2.13 17.01
N THR A 456 12.72 3.35 17.08
CA THR A 456 12.97 4.08 18.33
C THR A 456 12.24 5.41 18.34
N SER A 457 11.45 5.65 19.39
CA SER A 457 10.47 6.75 19.44
C SER A 457 10.94 7.83 20.42
N PHE A 458 10.95 9.08 19.97
CA PHE A 458 11.54 10.20 20.72
C PHE A 458 10.92 11.57 20.39
N GLN A 459 11.11 12.52 21.32
CA GLN A 459 10.77 13.92 21.11
C GLN A 459 12.06 14.74 20.92
N THR A 460 12.34 15.17 19.68
CA THR A 460 13.49 16.03 19.35
C THR A 460 13.31 17.46 19.84
N PHE A 461 14.42 18.15 20.14
CA PHE A 461 14.42 19.60 20.38
C PHE A 461 14.83 20.38 19.12
N ASN A 462 14.00 21.35 18.73
CA ASN A 462 14.32 22.32 17.69
C ASN A 462 15.11 23.49 18.29
N MET A 463 16.38 23.64 17.90
CA MET A 463 17.26 24.69 18.43
C MET A 463 17.02 26.07 17.79
N ASN A 464 16.19 26.18 16.75
CA ASN A 464 15.82 27.44 16.12
C ASN A 464 14.49 27.32 15.35
N PHE A 465 13.37 27.53 16.03
CA PHE A 465 12.02 27.38 15.45
C PHE A 465 11.52 28.68 14.78
N ASP A 466 10.60 28.54 13.83
CA ASP A 466 10.06 29.63 13.03
C ASP A 466 8.95 30.40 13.77
N LEU A 467 9.35 31.52 14.37
CA LEU A 467 8.46 32.48 15.07
C LEU A 467 7.36 33.09 14.18
N ALA A 468 7.49 33.06 12.85
CA ALA A 468 6.50 33.60 11.93
C ALA A 468 5.46 32.54 11.54
N ASN A 469 5.86 31.27 11.41
CA ASN A 469 4.94 30.15 11.21
C ASN A 469 4.20 29.76 12.50
N GLU A 470 4.85 29.83 13.66
CA GLU A 470 4.21 29.59 14.96
C GLU A 470 2.98 30.51 15.16
N ARG A 471 3.16 31.80 14.90
CA ARG A 471 2.10 32.82 14.98
C ARG A 471 1.00 32.71 13.91
N GLN A 472 1.11 31.75 12.99
CA GLN A 472 0.03 31.40 12.04
C GLN A 472 -0.80 30.19 12.52
N ILE A 473 -0.28 29.40 13.47
CA ILE A 473 -0.91 28.17 13.98
C ILE A 473 -1.27 28.22 15.47
N ASP A 474 -0.74 29.16 16.26
CA ASP A 474 -1.22 29.44 17.62
C ASP A 474 -2.37 30.48 17.59
N PRO A 475 -3.65 30.08 17.76
CA PRO A 475 -4.78 31.00 17.83
C PRO A 475 -4.85 31.79 19.15
N THR A 476 -3.99 31.48 20.13
CA THR A 476 -4.00 32.07 21.47
C THR A 476 -2.99 33.19 21.68
N GLY A 477 -1.91 33.23 20.87
CA GLY A 477 -0.83 34.21 20.96
C GLY A 477 -0.04 34.10 22.26
N TRP A 478 0.20 32.88 22.75
CA TRP A 478 0.84 32.62 24.03
C TRP A 478 2.37 32.63 23.97
N LEU A 479 2.97 32.45 22.79
CA LEU A 479 4.41 32.46 22.58
C LEU A 479 5.07 33.75 23.10
N ASN A 480 6.09 33.60 23.96
CA ASN A 480 6.87 34.74 24.45
C ASN A 480 8.38 34.49 24.59
N VAL A 481 8.91 33.39 24.03
CA VAL A 481 10.34 33.06 23.99
C VAL A 481 10.96 33.39 22.61
N PRO A 482 12.28 33.59 22.49
CA PRO A 482 12.96 33.77 21.20
C PRO A 482 13.07 32.44 20.42
N ALA A 483 13.46 32.52 19.14
CA ALA A 483 13.56 31.38 18.23
C ALA A 483 14.56 30.32 18.71
N ASP A 484 15.66 30.77 19.31
CA ASP A 484 16.82 29.98 19.71
C ASP A 484 16.81 29.54 21.19
N PHE A 485 15.68 29.68 21.87
CA PHE A 485 15.47 29.37 23.30
C PHE A 485 16.02 27.99 23.73
N LEU A 486 15.85 26.94 22.91
CA LEU A 486 16.35 25.59 23.22
C LEU A 486 17.82 25.34 22.83
N SER A 487 18.56 26.36 22.39
CA SER A 487 19.99 26.22 22.09
C SER A 487 20.86 26.00 23.33
N PHE A 488 20.40 26.35 24.54
CA PHE A 488 21.15 26.18 25.79
C PHE A 488 21.05 24.75 26.34
N ASN A 489 22.20 24.09 26.57
CA ASN A 489 22.25 22.69 26.98
C ASN A 489 21.49 22.40 28.29
N GLY A 490 21.70 23.24 29.32
CA GLY A 490 21.09 23.03 30.63
C GLY A 490 19.56 23.16 30.66
N LEU A 491 18.97 23.88 29.69
CA LEU A 491 17.52 23.89 29.50
C LEU A 491 17.03 22.58 28.87
N ARG A 492 17.70 22.06 27.83
CA ARG A 492 17.34 20.77 27.24
C ARG A 492 17.48 19.62 28.24
N GLU A 493 18.58 19.60 28.99
CA GLU A 493 18.82 18.67 30.10
C GLU A 493 17.68 18.73 31.14
N PHE A 494 17.27 19.93 31.55
CA PHE A 494 16.10 20.12 32.41
C PHE A 494 14.83 19.52 31.80
N LEU A 495 14.56 19.75 30.51
CA LEU A 495 13.34 19.27 29.83
C LEU A 495 13.31 17.74 29.69
N SER A 496 14.43 17.12 29.29
CA SER A 496 14.54 15.65 29.19
C SER A 496 14.42 14.96 30.55
N LEU A 497 15.01 15.55 31.59
CA LEU A 497 14.94 15.04 32.97
C LEU A 497 13.63 15.42 33.68
N ALA A 498 12.80 16.28 33.09
CA ALA A 498 11.46 16.60 33.57
C ALA A 498 10.37 15.64 33.07
N TYR A 499 10.69 14.68 32.19
CA TYR A 499 9.74 13.67 31.73
C TYR A 499 9.45 12.64 32.84
N PRO A 500 8.17 12.38 33.20
CA PRO A 500 7.82 11.43 34.26
C PRO A 500 7.81 9.97 33.77
N TYR A 501 9.03 9.42 33.61
CA TYR A 501 9.28 8.09 33.05
C TYR A 501 8.52 6.95 33.74
N SER A 502 8.55 6.86 35.08
CA SER A 502 7.88 5.73 35.77
C SER A 502 6.35 5.85 35.78
N SER A 503 5.79 7.06 35.66
CA SER A 503 4.35 7.28 35.53
C SER A 503 3.82 7.13 34.10
N LEU A 504 4.60 7.48 33.06
CA LEU A 504 4.14 7.44 31.66
C LEU A 504 4.65 6.24 30.85
N ALA A 505 5.86 5.75 31.09
CA ALA A 505 6.40 4.64 30.31
C ALA A 505 5.57 3.34 30.39
N PRO A 506 4.80 3.02 31.46
CA PRO A 506 3.86 1.90 31.42
C PRO A 506 2.71 2.11 30.43
N THR A 507 2.19 3.34 30.28
CA THR A 507 1.08 3.63 29.34
C THR A 507 1.53 3.67 27.88
N LEU A 508 2.83 3.80 27.63
CA LEU A 508 3.46 3.67 26.31
C LEU A 508 3.75 2.23 25.89
N ARG A 509 4.00 1.33 26.86
CA ARG A 509 4.67 0.05 26.58
C ARG A 509 3.81 -1.19 26.72
N THR A 510 2.68 -1.10 27.42
CA THR A 510 1.80 -2.25 27.65
C THR A 510 0.34 -1.91 27.36
N SER A 511 -0.22 -2.51 26.32
CA SER A 511 -1.67 -2.67 26.18
C SER A 511 -2.01 -4.11 26.61
N TYR A 512 -2.94 -4.25 27.55
CA TYR A 512 -3.54 -5.53 28.00
C TYR A 512 -2.58 -6.62 28.51
N GLY A 513 -1.32 -6.27 28.78
CA GLY A 513 -0.27 -7.18 29.25
C GLY A 513 0.72 -7.58 28.16
N ALA A 514 0.34 -7.44 26.89
CA ALA A 514 1.26 -7.54 25.75
C ALA A 514 2.25 -6.36 25.76
N ALA A 515 3.51 -6.64 25.43
CA ALA A 515 4.58 -5.65 25.45
C ALA A 515 4.81 -5.07 24.05
N TYR A 516 4.37 -3.81 23.85
CA TYR A 516 4.53 -3.04 22.61
C TYR A 516 5.80 -2.16 22.62
N GLY A 517 6.56 -2.17 23.71
CA GLY A 517 7.83 -1.46 23.82
C GLY A 517 8.55 -1.73 25.13
N PHE A 518 9.80 -1.27 25.23
CA PHE A 518 10.65 -1.50 26.41
C PHE A 518 11.54 -0.30 26.75
N ASP A 519 12.06 -0.28 27.99
CA ASP A 519 12.97 0.77 28.46
C ASP A 519 14.23 0.82 27.60
N TYR A 520 14.54 2.03 27.15
CA TYR A 520 15.49 2.34 26.10
C TYR A 520 15.90 3.82 26.21
N GLY A 521 17.05 4.20 25.63
CA GLY A 521 17.53 5.58 25.73
C GLY A 521 18.66 5.98 24.78
N GLY A 522 18.80 5.34 23.61
CA GLY A 522 19.80 5.72 22.61
C GLY A 522 19.19 6.27 21.32
N ALA A 523 20.04 6.56 20.33
CA ALA A 523 19.70 6.50 18.92
C ALA A 523 19.79 5.04 18.42
N ILE A 524 20.82 4.31 18.87
CA ILE A 524 21.13 2.94 18.42
C ILE A 524 20.17 1.95 19.09
N PRO A 525 19.27 1.25 18.37
CA PRO A 525 18.32 0.31 18.98
C PRO A 525 19.02 -0.85 19.69
N ARG A 526 18.45 -1.33 20.80
CA ARG A 526 19.01 -2.38 21.69
C ARG A 526 19.32 -3.72 21.01
N TYR A 527 18.71 -3.96 19.86
CA TYR A 527 18.84 -5.19 19.08
C TYR A 527 19.54 -4.97 17.73
N LEU A 528 20.09 -3.77 17.49
CA LEU A 528 20.87 -3.43 16.29
C LEU A 528 22.31 -4.00 16.41
N GLY A 529 22.42 -5.32 16.33
CA GLY A 529 23.67 -6.07 16.46
C GLY A 529 24.26 -6.01 17.87
N ASN A 530 25.58 -6.04 17.95
CA ASN A 530 26.32 -5.85 19.22
C ASN A 530 26.60 -4.36 19.53
N GLU A 531 26.16 -3.43 18.68
CA GLU A 531 26.62 -2.03 18.69
C GLU A 531 25.86 -1.13 19.70
N TYR A 532 24.89 -1.67 20.45
CA TYR A 532 24.12 -0.95 21.46
C TYR A 532 24.99 -0.49 22.66
N PRO A 533 24.85 0.76 23.14
CA PRO A 533 25.63 1.27 24.26
C PRO A 533 25.47 0.48 25.57
N ALA A 534 26.60 0.20 26.22
CA ALA A 534 26.67 -0.48 27.50
C ALA A 534 27.07 0.50 28.61
N ASN A 535 26.33 0.45 29.72
CA ASN A 535 26.53 1.26 30.94
C ASN A 535 26.08 2.72 30.90
N ILE A 536 25.48 3.22 29.80
CA ILE A 536 24.70 4.46 29.90
C ILE A 536 23.47 4.21 30.79
N THR A 537 23.22 5.09 31.75
CA THR A 537 22.17 4.92 32.78
C THR A 537 20.99 5.82 32.46
N TRP A 538 19.87 5.21 32.08
CA TRP A 538 18.70 5.95 31.60
C TRP A 538 17.76 6.43 32.72
N PRO A 539 17.20 7.65 32.60
CA PRO A 539 16.05 8.07 33.39
C PRO A 539 14.92 7.04 33.30
N SER A 540 14.58 6.44 34.43
CA SER A 540 13.62 5.32 34.56
C SER A 540 12.71 5.49 35.80
N ALA A 541 12.81 6.64 36.45
CA ALA A 541 12.04 7.06 37.60
C ALA A 541 11.56 8.50 37.39
N ASP A 542 10.49 8.88 38.08
CA ASP A 542 9.92 10.23 37.95
C ASP A 542 10.87 11.33 38.49
N PRO A 543 10.81 12.55 37.92
CA PRO A 543 11.73 13.65 38.21
C PRO A 543 11.87 13.99 39.70
N THR A 544 13.11 14.10 40.17
CA THR A 544 13.39 14.63 41.51
C THR A 544 13.28 16.15 41.53
N ALA A 545 12.39 16.67 42.38
CA ALA A 545 12.26 18.09 42.68
C ALA A 545 13.38 18.67 43.58
N SER A 546 14.40 17.88 43.94
CA SER A 546 15.49 18.34 44.81
C SER A 546 16.71 18.82 44.01
N ALA A 547 16.92 20.14 44.00
CA ALA A 547 18.14 20.77 43.46
C ALA A 547 19.43 20.36 44.20
N SER A 548 19.35 19.58 45.29
CA SER A 548 20.52 19.01 45.98
C SER A 548 21.09 17.75 45.30
N VAL A 549 20.47 17.25 44.22
CA VAL A 549 20.89 16.04 43.51
C VAL A 549 21.49 16.45 42.16
N PRO A 550 22.83 16.45 42.00
CA PRO A 550 23.47 16.73 40.71
C PRO A 550 22.94 15.80 39.61
N GLY A 551 22.76 16.33 38.40
CA GLY A 551 22.19 15.56 37.29
C GLY A 551 20.67 15.33 37.37
N SER A 552 19.95 16.00 38.28
CA SER A 552 18.47 16.00 38.30
C SER A 552 17.89 17.25 37.63
N ALA A 553 16.64 17.18 37.13
CA ALA A 553 15.95 18.34 36.55
C ALA A 553 15.99 19.57 37.46
N ALA A 554 15.62 19.43 38.74
CA ALA A 554 15.66 20.55 39.69
C ALA A 554 17.08 21.11 39.93
N TRP A 555 18.14 20.31 39.74
CA TRP A 555 19.52 20.80 39.77
C TRP A 555 19.89 21.54 38.48
N TYR A 556 19.56 21.02 37.29
CA TYR A 556 19.78 21.73 36.03
C TYR A 556 19.03 23.06 35.99
N TRP A 557 17.77 23.11 36.44
CA TRP A 557 17.02 24.35 36.64
C TRP A 557 17.78 25.37 37.50
N ALA A 558 18.32 24.92 38.65
CA ALA A 558 19.07 25.77 39.57
C ALA A 558 20.48 26.15 39.06
N GLN A 559 21.04 25.41 38.10
CA GLN A 559 22.31 25.77 37.44
C GLN A 559 22.08 26.76 36.29
N SER A 560 21.13 26.50 35.40
CA SER A 560 20.89 27.38 34.24
C SER A 560 20.30 28.74 34.62
N THR A 561 19.64 28.86 35.78
CA THR A 561 19.21 30.17 36.32
C THR A 561 20.29 30.89 37.17
N LEU A 562 21.49 30.32 37.34
CA LEU A 562 22.57 30.87 38.19
C LEU A 562 23.70 31.52 37.34
N PRO A 563 23.89 32.85 37.37
CA PRO A 563 24.88 33.56 36.53
C PRO A 563 26.36 33.21 36.76
N THR A 564 26.69 32.37 37.73
CA THR A 564 28.04 31.86 37.99
C THR A 564 28.23 30.40 37.57
N SER A 565 27.22 29.76 36.97
CA SER A 565 27.30 28.38 36.50
C SER A 565 27.78 28.31 35.04
N GLY A 566 28.55 27.28 34.72
CA GLY A 566 28.90 26.96 33.33
C GLY A 566 27.72 26.49 32.47
N LEU A 567 26.55 26.25 33.08
CA LEU A 567 25.28 25.91 32.42
C LEU A 567 24.33 27.12 32.29
N TYR A 568 24.77 28.32 32.65
CA TYR A 568 23.91 29.51 32.71
C TYR A 568 23.25 29.83 31.36
N ASP A 569 21.97 30.19 31.45
CA ASP A 569 21.10 30.58 30.34
C ASP A 569 20.53 31.98 30.64
N PRO A 570 20.90 33.01 29.85
CA PRO A 570 20.47 34.40 30.06
C PRO A 570 19.03 34.67 29.63
N GLU A 571 18.36 33.72 28.98
CA GLU A 571 16.97 33.82 28.53
C GLU A 571 16.06 33.15 29.56
N LEU A 572 16.42 31.92 29.96
CA LEU A 572 15.75 31.18 31.03
C LEU A 572 15.75 31.93 32.37
N SER A 573 16.81 32.67 32.67
CA SER A 573 16.91 33.48 33.90
C SER A 573 15.90 34.65 33.97
N GLN A 574 15.20 34.96 32.87
CA GLN A 574 14.13 35.96 32.82
C GLN A 574 12.74 35.34 33.13
N CYS A 575 12.61 34.02 33.01
CA CYS A 575 11.37 33.28 33.24
C CYS A 575 11.00 33.25 34.74
N SER A 576 9.73 33.49 35.07
CA SER A 576 9.26 33.46 36.48
C SER A 576 7.78 33.09 36.56
N SER A 577 7.28 32.66 37.72
CA SER A 577 5.85 32.37 37.90
C SER A 577 4.92 33.60 37.74
N ALA A 578 5.49 34.81 37.77
CA ALA A 578 4.78 36.05 37.44
C ALA A 578 4.86 36.42 35.93
N HIS A 579 5.92 36.00 35.25
CA HIS A 579 6.16 36.20 33.82
C HIS A 579 6.66 34.86 33.21
N PRO A 580 5.74 33.90 33.00
CA PRO A 580 6.11 32.55 32.60
C PRO A 580 6.53 32.49 31.13
N CYS A 581 7.59 31.75 30.84
CA CYS A 581 8.02 31.48 29.48
C CYS A 581 7.19 30.35 28.86
N ARG A 582 6.67 30.58 27.65
CA ARG A 582 5.66 29.78 26.98
C ARG A 582 6.10 29.47 25.56
N PHE A 583 5.98 28.20 25.20
CA PHE A 583 6.45 27.66 23.93
C PHE A 583 5.66 26.41 23.50
N PRO A 584 5.52 26.17 22.17
CA PRO A 584 4.70 25.09 21.63
C PRO A 584 5.43 23.75 21.56
N ILE A 585 4.84 22.73 22.19
CA ILE A 585 5.17 21.32 22.04
C ILE A 585 4.23 20.71 20.98
N MET A 586 4.79 20.10 19.93
CA MET A 586 3.99 19.43 18.90
C MET A 586 3.41 18.10 19.41
N TYR A 587 2.09 17.95 19.31
CA TYR A 587 1.45 16.65 19.26
C TYR A 587 1.42 16.14 17.81
N SER A 588 1.83 14.88 17.62
CA SER A 588 1.71 14.16 16.36
C SER A 588 0.76 12.97 16.56
N ALA A 589 -0.08 12.70 15.56
CA ALA A 589 -0.99 11.58 15.55
C ALA A 589 -0.64 10.63 14.41
N SER A 590 -0.48 9.34 14.69
CA SER A 590 -0.40 8.32 13.64
C SER A 590 -1.74 8.25 12.88
N SER A 591 -1.67 8.06 11.56
CA SER A 591 -2.87 7.91 10.71
C SER A 591 -3.51 6.53 10.79
N SER A 592 -2.79 5.54 11.32
CA SER A 592 -3.21 4.13 11.46
C SER A 592 -3.94 3.84 12.77
N GLY A 593 -3.62 4.53 13.87
CA GLY A 593 -4.18 4.30 15.21
C GLY A 593 -3.69 3.02 15.91
N ALA A 594 -3.32 1.99 15.16
CA ALA A 594 -2.70 0.76 15.67
C ALA A 594 -1.21 0.95 16.03
N ASP A 595 -0.50 1.83 15.32
CA ASP A 595 0.89 2.16 15.65
C ASP A 595 0.95 3.12 16.84
N LEU A 596 1.58 2.65 17.91
CA LEU A 596 2.11 3.48 18.99
C LEU A 596 3.23 4.35 18.40
N GLY A 597 2.80 5.51 17.90
CA GLY A 597 3.64 6.58 17.41
C GLY A 597 4.09 7.54 18.53
N PRO A 598 4.60 8.74 18.17
CA PRO A 598 5.03 9.75 19.13
C PRO A 598 3.97 10.15 20.17
N LEU A 599 4.46 10.62 21.33
CA LEU A 599 3.71 10.85 22.57
C LEU A 599 2.29 11.40 22.39
N SER A 600 1.33 10.76 23.07
CA SER A 600 -0.07 11.18 23.05
C SER A 600 -0.27 12.57 23.65
N ILE A 601 -1.36 13.25 23.27
CA ILE A 601 -1.72 14.56 23.81
C ILE A 601 -1.82 14.55 25.35
N GLU A 602 -2.22 13.43 25.96
CA GLU A 602 -2.26 13.27 27.42
C GLU A 602 -0.85 13.17 28.03
N GLN A 603 0.05 12.41 27.41
CA GLN A 603 1.45 12.26 27.85
C GLN A 603 2.23 13.58 27.70
N LEU A 604 2.05 14.29 26.59
CA LEU A 604 2.61 15.63 26.38
C LEU A 604 2.06 16.66 27.38
N THR A 605 0.77 16.56 27.72
CA THR A 605 0.14 17.40 28.75
C THR A 605 0.70 17.08 30.15
N ALA A 606 0.93 15.81 30.48
CA ALA A 606 1.54 15.40 31.74
C ALA A 606 3.01 15.85 31.85
N TRP A 607 3.78 15.79 30.75
CA TRP A 607 5.14 16.32 30.70
C TRP A 607 5.18 17.86 30.85
N SER A 608 4.26 18.58 30.20
CA SER A 608 4.07 20.02 30.40
C SER A 608 3.78 20.38 31.86
N GLN A 609 2.90 19.62 32.54
CA GLN A 609 2.60 19.81 33.96
C GLN A 609 3.81 19.54 34.86
N SER A 610 4.63 18.53 34.53
CA SER A 610 5.88 18.23 35.23
C SER A 610 6.91 19.36 35.08
N ILE A 611 7.10 19.87 33.85
CA ILE A 611 7.93 21.04 33.55
C ILE A 611 7.48 22.27 34.35
N ALA A 612 6.17 22.53 34.40
CA ALA A 612 5.61 23.63 35.16
C ALA A 612 5.81 23.44 36.68
N ALA A 613 5.65 22.23 37.21
CA ALA A 613 5.88 21.96 38.63
C ALA A 613 7.35 22.15 39.04
N LEU A 614 8.29 21.57 38.28
CA LEU A 614 9.73 21.60 38.56
C LEU A 614 10.34 23.00 38.40
N SER A 615 9.85 23.80 37.44
CA SER A 615 10.23 25.21 37.26
C SER A 615 9.49 26.18 38.21
N THR A 616 8.70 25.68 39.17
CA THR A 616 7.83 26.48 40.07
C THR A 616 6.82 27.39 39.36
N GLY A 617 6.41 27.02 38.13
CA GLY A 617 5.49 27.74 37.26
C GLY A 617 6.16 28.75 36.34
N ALA A 618 7.50 28.81 36.30
CA ALA A 618 8.25 29.72 35.43
C ALA A 618 8.29 29.29 33.96
N LEU A 619 8.16 27.99 33.68
CA LEU A 619 7.90 27.46 32.34
C LEU A 619 6.45 26.97 32.23
N GLN A 620 5.81 27.29 31.11
CA GLN A 620 4.44 26.90 30.78
C GLN A 620 4.35 26.49 29.30
N PRO A 621 4.94 25.36 28.89
CA PRO A 621 4.78 24.84 27.55
C PRO A 621 3.34 24.42 27.28
N TYR A 622 2.85 24.68 26.06
CA TYR A 622 1.50 24.32 25.61
C TYR A 622 1.57 23.32 24.46
N VAL A 623 0.64 22.37 24.44
CA VAL A 623 0.57 21.34 23.39
C VAL A 623 -0.29 21.87 22.25
N LEU A 624 0.27 21.89 21.04
CA LEU A 624 -0.46 22.20 19.80
C LEU A 624 -0.69 20.92 18.99
N GLY A 625 -1.90 20.78 18.43
CA GLY A 625 -2.25 19.70 17.51
C GLY A 625 -1.84 19.99 16.06
N PRO A 626 -1.81 18.96 15.20
CA PRO A 626 -1.29 19.08 13.84
C PRO A 626 -2.24 19.82 12.88
N GLU A 627 -2.04 21.13 12.66
CA GLU A 627 -2.63 21.88 11.51
C GLU A 627 -1.92 21.56 10.16
N CYS A 628 -1.35 20.36 10.00
CA CYS A 628 -0.38 20.08 8.93
C CYS A 628 -0.96 20.14 7.49
N GLY A 629 -2.29 20.14 7.33
CA GLY A 629 -2.98 20.32 6.05
C GLY A 629 -2.78 21.68 5.35
N ARG A 630 -1.86 22.52 5.82
CA ARG A 630 -1.44 23.79 5.17
C ARG A 630 0.00 23.78 4.63
N TYR A 631 0.85 22.83 5.04
CA TYR A 631 2.27 22.81 4.69
C TYR A 631 2.66 21.38 4.28
N GLN A 632 2.54 21.05 2.99
CA GLN A 632 2.93 19.74 2.44
C GLN A 632 4.28 19.84 1.72
N VAL A 633 5.31 19.18 2.26
CA VAL A 633 6.60 18.97 1.57
C VAL A 633 7.14 17.56 1.88
N GLY A 634 6.34 16.51 1.61
CA GLY A 634 6.74 15.12 1.85
C GLY A 634 5.56 14.13 1.91
N PRO A 635 5.86 12.82 2.01
CA PRO A 635 4.84 11.76 2.09
C PRO A 635 4.22 11.61 3.49
N SER A 636 4.97 11.92 4.57
CA SER A 636 4.44 11.95 5.93
C SER A 636 3.57 13.20 6.15
N PRO A 637 2.43 13.11 6.87
CA PRO A 637 1.44 14.19 6.92
C PRO A 637 1.89 15.48 7.63
N CYS A 638 3.06 15.54 8.27
CA CYS A 638 3.55 16.70 9.04
C CYS A 638 5.02 17.05 8.78
N THR A 639 5.46 17.11 7.52
CA THR A 639 6.83 17.51 7.16
C THR A 639 6.97 19.01 6.93
N PHE A 640 7.95 19.64 7.58
CA PHE A 640 8.33 21.03 7.35
C PHE A 640 9.63 21.11 6.54
N ALA A 641 9.73 22.07 5.62
CA ALA A 641 10.97 22.34 4.93
C ALA A 641 12.05 22.89 5.89
N PRO A 642 13.35 22.70 5.57
CA PRO A 642 14.49 23.29 6.24
C PRO A 642 14.29 24.64 6.93
N GLY A 643 14.36 24.63 8.27
CA GLY A 643 14.26 25.80 9.13
C GLY A 643 12.86 26.43 9.29
N GLN A 644 11.80 25.87 8.67
CA GLN A 644 10.44 26.44 8.70
C GLN A 644 9.54 25.87 9.80
N SER A 645 10.04 24.92 10.60
CA SER A 645 9.29 24.26 11.67
C SER A 645 8.83 25.25 12.75
N PRO A 646 7.52 25.38 13.04
CA PRO A 646 6.98 26.31 14.02
C PRO A 646 7.07 25.80 15.48
N TYR A 647 7.44 24.54 15.69
CA TYR A 647 7.39 23.90 17.01
C TYR A 647 8.78 23.82 17.64
N THR A 648 8.86 23.98 18.97
CA THR A 648 10.14 23.83 19.70
C THR A 648 10.51 22.36 19.93
N THR A 649 9.54 21.45 19.81
CA THR A 649 9.79 20.00 19.93
C THR A 649 8.99 19.25 18.88
N ILE A 650 9.59 18.22 18.26
CA ILE A 650 8.93 17.35 17.28
C ILE A 650 9.06 15.90 17.71
N GLY A 651 7.91 15.21 17.80
CA GLY A 651 7.86 13.76 17.96
C GLY A 651 8.24 13.06 16.66
N ALA A 652 9.19 12.14 16.72
CA ALA A 652 9.77 11.42 15.58
C ALA A 652 10.13 9.98 15.97
N GLU A 653 10.19 9.09 14.97
CA GLU A 653 10.45 7.66 15.18
C GLU A 653 11.47 7.13 14.17
N SER A 654 12.72 6.98 14.58
CA SER A 654 13.73 6.45 13.67
C SER A 654 13.60 4.93 13.57
N THR A 655 13.37 4.42 12.37
CA THR A 655 13.51 2.98 12.07
C THR A 655 14.82 2.75 11.34
N ALA A 656 15.64 1.82 11.84
CA ALA A 656 16.89 1.45 11.20
C ALA A 656 16.62 0.78 9.85
N ALA A 657 16.76 1.52 8.75
CA ALA A 657 16.47 1.05 7.39
C ALA A 657 17.32 -0.14 6.93
N PHE A 658 18.46 -0.37 7.59
CA PHE A 658 19.28 -1.58 7.49
C PHE A 658 20.07 -1.74 8.80
N ALA A 659 20.66 -2.92 9.00
CA ALA A 659 21.26 -3.27 10.29
C ALA A 659 22.64 -2.62 10.56
N ASP A 660 22.68 -1.30 10.66
CA ASP A 660 23.89 -0.52 10.93
C ASP A 660 23.59 0.76 11.72
N PRO A 661 24.37 1.11 12.77
CA PRO A 661 24.11 2.31 13.57
C PRO A 661 24.03 3.62 12.77
N ASN A 662 24.74 3.75 11.64
CA ASN A 662 24.68 4.98 10.85
C ASN A 662 23.31 5.23 10.21
N ALA A 663 22.50 4.17 10.00
CA ALA A 663 21.14 4.29 9.48
C ALA A 663 20.19 5.06 10.43
N VAL A 664 20.60 5.27 11.69
CA VAL A 664 19.88 6.06 12.69
C VAL A 664 20.69 7.27 13.16
N LEU A 665 21.99 7.08 13.41
CA LEU A 665 22.91 8.14 13.88
C LEU A 665 23.17 9.23 12.85
N GLY A 666 23.25 8.90 11.57
CA GLY A 666 23.39 9.88 10.48
C GLY A 666 22.18 10.81 10.48
N PRO A 667 20.96 10.28 10.25
CA PRO A 667 19.74 11.05 10.26
C PRO A 667 19.55 11.92 11.51
N LEU A 668 19.85 11.41 12.71
CA LEU A 668 19.59 12.14 13.95
C LEU A 668 20.65 13.20 14.31
N TYR A 669 21.92 13.01 13.92
CA TYR A 669 23.04 13.84 14.40
C TYR A 669 23.83 14.57 13.30
N ALA A 670 23.71 14.20 12.02
CA ALA A 670 24.51 14.78 10.95
C ALA A 670 24.11 16.23 10.63
N SER A 671 25.07 16.99 10.10
CA SER A 671 25.00 18.44 9.99
C SER A 671 24.15 19.00 8.83
N ASN A 672 23.23 18.20 8.28
CA ASN A 672 22.30 18.54 7.17
C ASN A 672 21.36 17.37 6.76
N GLU A 673 21.13 16.35 7.60
CA GLU A 673 20.24 15.23 7.26
C GLU A 673 18.78 15.50 7.66
N SER A 674 17.85 14.65 7.22
CA SER A 674 16.42 14.97 7.07
C SER A 674 15.53 14.77 8.31
N TRP A 675 16.10 14.36 9.44
CA TRP A 675 15.33 13.99 10.65
C TRP A 675 15.39 14.96 11.85
N PRO A 676 16.42 15.81 12.05
CA PRO A 676 16.27 16.98 12.88
C PRO A 676 15.45 17.97 12.04
N TYR A 677 14.16 18.14 12.33
CA TYR A 677 13.27 19.11 11.64
C TYR A 677 13.59 20.58 12.01
N SER A 678 14.88 20.88 12.10
CA SER A 678 15.52 22.17 11.94
C SER A 678 16.94 21.93 11.42
N ASP A 679 17.33 22.58 10.32
CA ASP A 679 18.72 22.71 9.84
C ASP A 679 19.61 23.52 10.80
N SER A 680 19.24 23.57 12.08
CA SER A 680 19.81 24.45 13.08
C SER A 680 20.83 23.76 13.99
N LEU A 681 20.83 22.44 14.11
CA LEU A 681 21.70 21.71 15.05
C LEU A 681 23.18 22.12 14.90
N ALA A 682 23.78 21.91 13.72
CA ALA A 682 25.17 22.30 13.48
C ALA A 682 25.38 23.83 13.38
N PRO A 683 24.53 24.62 12.68
CA PRO A 683 24.68 26.09 12.63
C PRO A 683 24.47 26.83 13.95
N GLN A 684 23.70 26.28 14.89
CA GLN A 684 23.56 26.80 16.25
C GLN A 684 24.76 26.42 17.09
N LEU A 685 25.11 25.12 17.16
CA LEU A 685 26.21 24.65 17.99
C LEU A 685 27.60 25.16 17.54
N THR A 686 27.74 25.68 16.31
CA THR A 686 28.96 26.37 15.82
C THR A 686 28.97 27.89 16.05
N ARG A 687 27.97 28.46 16.74
CA ARG A 687 28.01 29.87 17.16
C ARG A 687 29.10 30.07 18.23
N PRO A 688 29.87 31.19 18.22
CA PRO A 688 30.98 31.41 19.16
C PRO A 688 30.62 31.37 20.66
N GLN A 689 29.34 31.56 21.02
CA GLN A 689 28.84 31.44 22.40
C GLN A 689 28.73 29.99 22.91
N PHE A 690 28.80 29.02 21.99
CA PHE A 690 28.68 27.58 22.25
C PHE A 690 29.91 26.78 21.80
N ASP A 691 30.89 27.47 21.20
CA ASP A 691 32.02 26.89 20.46
C ASP A 691 33.33 27.59 20.81
N SER A 692 33.71 27.53 22.09
CA SER A 692 34.89 28.21 22.59
C SER A 692 36.16 27.38 22.47
N SER A 693 37.27 28.02 22.09
CA SER A 693 38.61 27.42 22.13
C SER A 693 39.20 27.32 23.55
N THR A 694 38.49 27.80 24.59
CA THR A 694 38.87 27.64 26.01
C THR A 694 38.64 26.24 26.55
N CYS A 695 37.88 25.40 25.84
CA CYS A 695 37.45 24.07 26.28
C CYS A 695 38.60 23.04 26.48
N GLY A 696 39.79 23.30 25.93
CA GLY A 696 41.02 22.54 26.24
C GLY A 696 41.19 21.18 25.56
N TYR A 697 40.17 20.72 24.82
CA TYR A 697 40.15 19.51 24.00
C TYR A 697 39.58 19.83 22.62
N ASP A 698 40.01 19.11 21.59
CA ASP A 698 39.62 19.35 20.20
C ASP A 698 38.51 18.35 19.77
N ASN A 699 38.40 18.06 18.45
CA ASN A 699 37.38 17.22 17.84
C ASN A 699 37.94 16.04 17.01
N GLY A 700 39.22 15.70 17.19
CA GLY A 700 39.97 14.90 16.22
C GLY A 700 40.55 13.58 16.73
N SER A 701 40.71 13.40 18.04
CA SER A 701 41.36 12.22 18.63
C SER A 701 40.39 11.34 19.43
N TRP A 702 40.82 10.11 19.70
CA TRP A 702 40.08 9.19 20.58
C TRP A 702 40.02 9.71 22.02
N THR A 703 41.07 10.42 22.46
CA THR A 703 41.14 11.07 23.76
C THR A 703 40.08 12.18 23.91
N ASP A 704 39.80 12.93 22.84
CA ASP A 704 38.78 13.97 22.86
C ASP A 704 37.37 13.36 23.00
N LEU A 705 37.07 12.29 22.26
CA LEU A 705 35.78 11.59 22.36
C LEU A 705 35.56 11.05 23.78
N ILE A 706 36.56 10.34 24.34
CA ILE A 706 36.53 9.80 25.71
C ILE A 706 36.42 10.92 26.76
N HIS A 707 37.02 12.08 26.53
CA HIS A 707 36.87 13.24 27.41
C HIS A 707 35.41 13.72 27.45
N TRP A 708 34.80 13.93 26.28
CA TRP A 708 33.42 14.40 26.18
C TRP A 708 32.40 13.36 26.66
N ALA A 709 32.60 12.08 26.33
CA ALA A 709 31.73 10.97 26.71
C ALA A 709 31.66 10.72 28.23
N HIS A 710 32.65 11.19 29.00
CA HIS A 710 32.72 11.02 30.44
C HIS A 710 32.74 12.36 31.21
N ALA A 711 32.33 13.45 30.56
CA ALA A 711 32.13 14.74 31.23
C ALA A 711 30.94 14.68 32.21
N SER A 712 31.03 15.38 33.34
CA SER A 712 29.95 15.39 34.35
C SER A 712 28.73 16.22 33.94
N PHE A 713 28.93 17.14 33.00
CA PHE A 713 27.95 17.96 32.28
C PHE A 713 28.71 18.69 31.17
N LEU A 714 28.05 19.08 30.08
CA LEU A 714 28.66 19.98 29.09
C LEU A 714 28.34 21.44 29.43
N ALA A 715 29.37 22.24 29.65
CA ALA A 715 29.25 23.68 29.81
C ALA A 715 28.73 24.32 28.51
N THR A 716 27.93 25.38 28.63
CA THR A 716 27.31 26.11 27.52
C THR A 716 28.33 26.51 26.45
N GLU A 717 29.54 26.94 26.83
CA GLU A 717 30.60 27.36 25.90
C GLU A 717 31.30 26.21 25.13
N CYS A 718 31.03 24.93 25.46
CA CYS A 718 31.73 23.76 24.91
C CYS A 718 30.86 22.75 24.15
N GLN A 719 29.52 22.90 24.14
CA GLN A 719 28.63 21.95 23.47
C GLN A 719 28.92 21.80 21.95
N GLY A 720 29.39 22.86 21.28
CA GLY A 720 29.82 22.82 19.88
C GLY A 720 31.06 21.97 19.61
N VAL A 721 32.02 22.02 20.54
CA VAL A 721 33.26 21.25 20.45
C VAL A 721 32.96 19.75 20.65
N ALA A 722 32.15 19.44 21.67
CA ALA A 722 31.67 18.08 21.94
C ALA A 722 30.89 17.50 20.76
N TYR A 723 29.92 18.26 20.21
CA TYR A 723 29.15 17.87 19.02
C TYR A 723 30.04 17.58 17.80
N ARG A 724 31.04 18.43 17.51
CA ARG A 724 31.99 18.15 16.42
C ARG A 724 32.85 16.92 16.66
N SER A 725 33.24 16.64 17.90
CA SER A 725 33.98 15.41 18.23
C SER A 725 33.13 14.18 17.96
N MET A 726 31.88 14.20 18.42
CA MET A 726 30.87 13.16 18.15
C MET A 726 30.66 12.93 16.64
N ALA A 727 30.39 13.99 15.86
CA ALA A 727 30.18 13.91 14.41
C ALA A 727 31.41 13.38 13.63
N SER A 728 32.62 13.80 14.03
CA SER A 728 33.90 13.31 13.51
C SER A 728 34.06 11.80 13.74
N TRP A 729 33.64 11.32 14.91
CA TRP A 729 33.70 9.91 15.26
C TRP A 729 32.58 9.06 14.67
N ILE A 730 31.37 9.59 14.42
CA ILE A 730 30.32 8.91 13.62
C ILE A 730 30.86 8.60 12.23
N SER A 731 31.44 9.60 11.56
CA SER A 731 32.09 9.43 10.25
C SER A 731 33.20 8.37 10.29
N THR A 732 33.88 8.21 11.42
CA THR A 732 34.93 7.19 11.58
C THR A 732 34.36 5.81 11.86
N GLY A 733 33.32 5.70 12.69
CA GLY A 733 32.61 4.45 13.01
C GLY A 733 31.98 3.78 11.78
N SER A 734 31.50 4.56 10.80
CA SER A 734 30.96 4.05 9.53
C SER A 734 31.99 3.35 8.62
N ARG A 735 33.28 3.65 8.82
CA ARG A 735 34.39 3.05 8.07
C ARG A 735 35.04 1.86 8.79
N LEU A 736 34.62 1.55 10.02
CA LEU A 736 35.11 0.41 10.79
C LEU A 736 34.34 -0.87 10.43
N ALA A 737 35.04 -2.00 10.39
CA ALA A 737 34.40 -3.31 10.33
C ALA A 737 33.64 -3.61 11.64
N PRO A 738 32.54 -4.40 11.61
CA PRO A 738 31.75 -4.70 12.81
C PRO A 738 32.57 -5.45 13.87
N GLY A 739 32.32 -5.16 15.14
CA GLY A 739 32.98 -5.81 16.27
C GLY A 739 33.43 -4.83 17.38
N PRO A 740 34.09 -5.34 18.45
CA PRO A 740 34.15 -4.64 19.74
C PRO A 740 34.75 -3.23 19.75
N TYR A 741 35.61 -2.89 18.79
CA TYR A 741 36.13 -1.52 18.66
C TYR A 741 35.13 -0.55 18.03
N ARG A 742 34.33 -1.02 17.06
CA ARG A 742 33.21 -0.26 16.47
C ARG A 742 32.12 -0.03 17.52
N THR A 743 31.82 -1.06 18.31
CA THR A 743 30.90 -1.00 19.45
C THR A 743 31.33 0.05 20.47
N LEU A 744 32.62 0.06 20.83
CA LEU A 744 33.16 1.07 21.75
C LEU A 744 33.05 2.48 21.17
N VAL A 745 33.38 2.68 19.89
CA VAL A 745 33.25 3.98 19.22
C VAL A 745 31.81 4.51 19.29
N TYR A 746 30.82 3.65 19.02
CA TYR A 746 29.41 4.02 19.08
C TYR A 746 28.88 4.21 20.51
N ASN A 747 29.37 3.45 21.49
CA ASN A 747 29.10 3.68 22.91
C ASN A 747 29.49 5.10 23.35
N GLU A 748 30.71 5.54 23.00
CA GLU A 748 31.20 6.86 23.39
C GLU A 748 30.50 8.00 22.62
N ILE A 749 30.13 7.79 21.35
CA ILE A 749 29.30 8.73 20.56
C ILE A 749 27.98 8.98 21.28
N GLU A 750 27.29 7.93 21.70
CA GLU A 750 25.99 8.01 22.37
C GLU A 750 26.10 8.65 23.76
N HIS A 751 27.17 8.37 24.51
CA HIS A 751 27.47 9.10 25.75
C HIS A 751 27.56 10.62 25.52
N VAL A 752 28.19 11.09 24.43
CA VAL A 752 28.25 12.53 24.10
C VAL A 752 26.88 13.07 23.69
N ALA A 753 26.13 12.35 22.86
CA ALA A 753 24.79 12.78 22.40
C ALA A 753 23.82 13.03 23.56
N ASN A 754 23.95 12.22 24.62
CA ASN A 754 23.15 12.35 25.84
C ASN A 754 23.51 13.56 26.67
N LEU A 755 24.81 13.85 26.84
CA LEU A 755 25.29 15.04 27.55
C LEU A 755 25.02 16.35 26.77
N LEU A 756 24.67 16.25 25.47
CA LEU A 756 24.14 17.33 24.64
C LEU A 756 22.61 17.48 24.73
N ALA A 757 21.92 16.57 25.41
CA ALA A 757 20.47 16.49 25.57
C ALA A 757 19.71 16.87 24.29
N LEU A 758 19.99 16.18 23.18
CA LEU A 758 19.44 16.56 21.87
C LEU A 758 17.94 16.22 21.71
N TYR A 759 17.40 15.33 22.57
CA TYR A 759 16.03 14.83 22.52
C TYR A 759 15.59 14.19 23.85
N VAL A 760 14.32 13.81 23.94
CA VAL A 760 13.72 13.03 25.02
C VAL A 760 13.38 11.63 24.52
N TYR A 761 13.90 10.60 25.18
CA TYR A 761 13.59 9.20 24.89
C TYR A 761 12.22 8.82 25.44
N THR A 762 11.55 7.87 24.80
CA THR A 762 10.25 7.38 25.28
C THR A 762 10.23 5.86 25.40
N TYR A 763 10.51 5.14 24.31
CA TYR A 763 10.66 3.68 24.26
C TYR A 763 11.37 3.28 22.96
N GLN A 764 11.83 2.03 22.90
CA GLN A 764 12.01 1.32 21.64
C GLN A 764 10.78 0.43 21.43
N GLY A 765 10.28 0.39 20.19
CA GLY A 765 9.10 -0.39 19.82
C GLY A 765 9.34 -1.90 19.94
N SER A 766 8.24 -2.62 20.12
CA SER A 766 8.18 -4.08 20.03
C SER A 766 6.84 -4.39 19.39
N ASP A 767 6.82 -5.24 18.37
CA ASP A 767 5.64 -5.48 17.56
C ASP A 767 5.05 -6.85 17.97
N PRO A 768 3.99 -6.88 18.82
CA PRO A 768 3.37 -8.12 19.25
C PRO A 768 2.50 -8.72 18.15
N GLN A 769 2.60 -10.03 17.99
CA GLN A 769 1.86 -10.84 17.04
C GLN A 769 1.21 -12.01 17.77
N THR A 770 0.06 -12.44 17.27
CA THR A 770 -0.68 -13.58 17.84
C THR A 770 -0.70 -14.74 16.85
N TYR A 771 -0.83 -15.96 17.37
CA TYR A 771 -0.98 -17.17 16.57
C TYR A 771 -1.93 -18.15 17.26
N ALA A 772 -2.67 -18.93 16.49
CA ALA A 772 -3.57 -19.94 17.04
C ALA A 772 -2.80 -21.04 17.78
N SER A 773 -3.38 -21.56 18.86
CA SER A 773 -2.76 -22.53 19.78
C SER A 773 -2.30 -23.87 19.16
N TRP A 774 -2.65 -24.14 17.91
CA TRP A 774 -2.24 -25.32 17.13
C TRP A 774 -1.06 -25.06 16.18
N VAL A 775 -0.66 -23.79 15.98
CA VAL A 775 0.54 -23.40 15.23
C VAL A 775 1.79 -23.78 16.03
N ASN A 776 2.83 -24.30 15.37
CA ASN A 776 4.09 -24.56 16.06
C ASN A 776 4.87 -23.24 16.31
N ALA A 777 4.86 -22.76 17.56
CA ALA A 777 5.64 -21.61 17.98
C ALA A 777 7.17 -21.74 17.75
N THR A 778 7.70 -22.95 17.50
CA THR A 778 9.12 -23.14 17.13
C THR A 778 9.39 -23.11 15.63
N SER A 779 8.38 -22.87 14.78
CA SER A 779 8.58 -22.69 13.34
C SER A 779 8.32 -21.26 12.85
N LEU A 780 7.67 -20.44 13.68
CA LEU A 780 7.61 -19.01 13.54
C LEU A 780 9.04 -18.48 13.37
N ASN A 781 9.29 -17.85 12.22
CA ASN A 781 10.53 -17.13 12.00
C ASN A 781 10.27 -15.66 12.41
N MET A 782 11.32 -14.99 12.89
CA MET A 782 11.25 -13.65 13.49
C MET A 782 12.36 -12.76 12.92
N ASN A 783 12.81 -13.10 11.71
CA ASN A 783 13.82 -12.40 10.96
C ASN A 783 13.29 -11.00 10.59
N PRO A 784 13.98 -9.92 11.00
CA PRO A 784 13.46 -8.56 10.89
C PRO A 784 13.54 -8.03 9.46
N VAL A 785 12.40 -7.66 8.88
CA VAL A 785 12.33 -6.83 7.68
C VAL A 785 12.89 -5.44 7.99
N LEU A 786 13.81 -4.92 7.17
CA LEU A 786 14.43 -3.60 7.39
C LEU A 786 14.14 -2.64 6.24
N GLY A 787 13.56 -1.49 6.60
CA GLY A 787 12.98 -0.52 5.66
C GLY A 787 11.56 -0.93 5.22
N GLY A 788 10.66 0.06 5.09
CA GLY A 788 9.26 -0.16 4.67
C GLY A 788 8.20 -0.06 5.78
N GLU A 789 8.32 0.94 6.65
CA GLU A 789 7.34 1.38 7.69
C GLU A 789 6.82 0.35 8.71
N GLY A 790 7.25 -0.92 8.69
CA GLY A 790 6.92 -1.91 9.72
C GLY A 790 7.93 -3.04 9.85
N ILE A 791 8.00 -3.68 11.03
CA ILE A 791 8.82 -4.89 11.27
C ILE A 791 7.87 -6.06 11.48
N GLU A 792 7.26 -6.51 10.38
CA GLU A 792 6.49 -7.74 10.37
C GLU A 792 7.42 -8.97 10.36
N PRO A 793 7.28 -9.90 11.31
CA PRO A 793 8.03 -11.15 11.30
C PRO A 793 7.42 -12.12 10.28
N TRP A 794 8.16 -12.44 9.21
CA TRP A 794 7.72 -13.47 8.28
C TRP A 794 7.78 -14.84 8.92
N TYR A 795 6.65 -15.56 8.94
CA TYR A 795 6.53 -16.83 9.64
C TYR A 795 6.57 -18.04 8.70
N SER A 796 7.51 -18.98 8.91
CA SER A 796 7.38 -20.32 8.36
C SER A 796 6.33 -21.10 9.17
N LEU A 797 5.03 -20.88 8.87
CA LEU A 797 3.96 -21.58 9.59
C LEU A 797 4.04 -23.08 9.30
N ARG A 798 4.24 -23.88 10.35
CA ARG A 798 4.25 -25.34 10.30
C ARG A 798 3.32 -25.89 11.36
N ALA A 799 2.59 -26.94 11.00
CA ALA A 799 1.64 -27.59 11.88
C ALA A 799 2.31 -28.37 13.01
N MET A 800 1.71 -28.36 14.20
CA MET A 800 1.88 -29.44 15.18
C MET A 800 1.13 -30.68 14.68
N GLY A 801 1.85 -31.76 14.36
CA GLY A 801 1.25 -33.02 13.87
C GLY A 801 0.36 -33.71 14.92
N PRO A 802 -0.50 -34.69 14.52
CA PRO A 802 -0.21 -35.62 13.43
C PRO A 802 -1.28 -35.75 12.34
N ALA A 803 -0.82 -36.26 11.19
CA ALA A 803 -1.56 -36.70 10.00
C ALA A 803 -2.30 -35.59 9.20
N PRO A 804 -2.32 -35.69 7.85
CA PRO A 804 -3.21 -34.87 7.04
C PRO A 804 -4.68 -35.20 7.39
N PRO A 805 -5.56 -34.19 7.58
CA PRO A 805 -6.96 -34.44 7.86
C PRO A 805 -7.63 -35.21 6.72
N THR A 806 -8.63 -36.04 7.08
CA THR A 806 -9.41 -36.85 6.13
C THR A 806 -10.46 -36.05 5.36
N GLU A 807 -10.60 -34.76 5.71
CA GLU A 807 -11.55 -33.80 5.17
C GLU A 807 -10.79 -32.48 4.89
N TYR A 808 -11.23 -31.75 3.88
CA TYR A 808 -10.57 -30.58 3.31
C TYR A 808 -11.60 -29.46 3.18
N PRO A 809 -11.25 -28.20 3.49
CA PRO A 809 -12.20 -27.10 3.43
C PRO A 809 -12.45 -26.69 1.97
N VAL A 810 -13.71 -26.78 1.55
CA VAL A 810 -14.23 -26.09 0.37
C VAL A 810 -14.82 -24.77 0.81
N ALA A 811 -14.10 -23.68 0.57
CA ALA A 811 -14.51 -22.32 0.86
C ALA A 811 -15.28 -21.71 -0.33
N PHE A 812 -16.36 -21.03 -0.03
CA PHE A 812 -17.09 -20.17 -0.95
C PHE A 812 -16.99 -18.74 -0.44
N HIS A 813 -16.56 -17.81 -1.29
CA HIS A 813 -16.55 -16.38 -0.97
C HIS A 813 -17.53 -15.66 -1.90
N GLU A 814 -18.52 -14.98 -1.34
CA GLU A 814 -19.38 -14.09 -2.12
C GLU A 814 -18.66 -12.78 -2.42
N VAL A 815 -18.89 -12.26 -3.63
CA VAL A 815 -18.36 -10.97 -4.09
C VAL A 815 -19.50 -10.18 -4.69
N GLY A 816 -19.93 -9.11 -4.02
CA GLY A 816 -20.86 -8.12 -4.55
C GLY A 816 -22.17 -7.95 -3.77
N LEU A 817 -22.41 -8.73 -2.71
CA LEU A 817 -23.51 -8.43 -1.80
C LEU A 817 -23.16 -7.30 -0.82
N PRO A 818 -24.15 -6.49 -0.39
CA PRO A 818 -24.00 -5.62 0.77
C PRO A 818 -23.84 -6.44 2.07
N ALA A 819 -23.03 -5.94 3.00
CA ALA A 819 -22.81 -6.58 4.30
C ALA A 819 -24.12 -6.91 5.03
N ASN A 820 -24.16 -8.07 5.70
CA ASN A 820 -25.33 -8.66 6.36
C ASN A 820 -26.46 -9.20 5.44
N VAL A 821 -26.31 -9.13 4.11
CA VAL A 821 -27.24 -9.79 3.20
C VAL A 821 -27.05 -11.31 3.26
N ASN A 822 -28.15 -12.02 3.51
CA ASN A 822 -28.12 -13.47 3.65
C ASN A 822 -28.06 -14.15 2.28
N TRP A 823 -27.06 -15.00 2.07
CA TRP A 823 -26.93 -15.91 0.93
C TRP A 823 -26.91 -17.37 1.41
N SER A 824 -26.87 -18.35 0.50
CA SER A 824 -26.87 -19.77 0.85
C SER A 824 -26.16 -20.61 -0.19
N VAL A 825 -25.35 -21.56 0.29
CA VAL A 825 -24.61 -22.54 -0.50
C VAL A 825 -25.12 -23.92 -0.13
N SER A 826 -25.25 -24.80 -1.12
CA SER A 826 -25.48 -26.23 -0.90
C SER A 826 -24.38 -27.05 -1.56
N VAL A 827 -23.71 -27.91 -0.78
CA VAL A 827 -22.70 -28.86 -1.26
C VAL A 827 -23.18 -30.26 -0.89
N ASN A 828 -23.22 -31.18 -1.86
CA ASN A 828 -23.63 -32.58 -1.64
C ASN A 828 -24.99 -32.73 -0.90
N GLY A 829 -25.92 -31.80 -1.13
CA GLY A 829 -27.25 -31.77 -0.49
C GLY A 829 -27.29 -31.19 0.94
N SER A 830 -26.16 -30.83 1.53
CA SER A 830 -26.10 -30.06 2.78
C SER A 830 -26.12 -28.56 2.47
N THR A 831 -27.11 -27.82 2.98
CA THR A 831 -27.27 -26.38 2.70
C THR A 831 -26.93 -25.53 3.91
N THR A 832 -25.90 -24.71 3.78
CA THR A 832 -25.49 -23.70 4.76
C THR A 832 -26.01 -22.32 4.34
N ARG A 833 -26.37 -21.50 5.32
CA ARG A 833 -26.83 -20.12 5.15
C ARG A 833 -26.01 -19.21 6.05
N SER A 834 -25.49 -18.11 5.49
CA SER A 834 -24.77 -17.09 6.25
C SER A 834 -25.06 -15.69 5.72
N ALA A 835 -24.61 -14.70 6.49
CA ALA A 835 -24.58 -13.28 6.15
C ALA A 835 -23.14 -12.69 6.21
N THR A 836 -22.14 -13.56 6.44
CA THR A 836 -20.70 -13.31 6.28
C THR A 836 -20.31 -13.45 4.81
N PHE A 837 -19.19 -12.85 4.39
CA PHE A 837 -18.68 -12.98 3.02
C PHE A 837 -18.28 -14.43 2.65
N SER A 838 -18.02 -15.29 3.64
CA SER A 838 -17.54 -16.66 3.46
C SER A 838 -18.48 -17.73 4.01
N MET A 839 -18.44 -18.93 3.40
CA MET A 839 -18.96 -20.19 3.94
C MET A 839 -17.99 -21.33 3.61
N VAL A 840 -17.78 -22.26 4.55
CA VAL A 840 -16.84 -23.39 4.38
C VAL A 840 -17.56 -24.72 4.61
N PHE A 841 -17.23 -25.72 3.79
CA PHE A 841 -17.68 -27.10 3.91
C PHE A 841 -16.46 -28.02 3.97
N ASP A 842 -16.23 -28.66 5.11
CA ASP A 842 -15.20 -29.69 5.24
C ASP A 842 -15.71 -31.00 4.61
N VAL A 843 -15.00 -31.50 3.59
CA VAL A 843 -15.40 -32.70 2.83
C VAL A 843 -14.19 -33.60 2.51
N PRO A 844 -14.34 -34.93 2.44
CA PRO A 844 -13.26 -35.83 2.02
C PRO A 844 -12.73 -35.59 0.60
N ASN A 845 -11.71 -36.34 0.19
CA ASN A 845 -11.31 -36.38 -1.23
C ASN A 845 -12.43 -36.96 -2.10
N GLY A 846 -12.78 -36.26 -3.18
CA GLY A 846 -13.89 -36.59 -4.07
C GLY A 846 -14.33 -35.39 -4.92
N THR A 847 -15.26 -35.64 -5.85
CA THR A 847 -15.90 -34.56 -6.63
C THR A 847 -17.28 -34.27 -6.04
N TYR A 848 -17.59 -32.99 -5.80
CA TYR A 848 -18.83 -32.55 -5.17
C TYR A 848 -19.59 -31.56 -6.03
N ASP A 849 -20.87 -31.84 -6.27
CA ASP A 849 -21.80 -30.88 -6.85
C ASP A 849 -22.12 -29.78 -5.83
N PHE A 850 -22.07 -28.52 -6.28
CA PHE A 850 -22.49 -27.36 -5.49
C PHE A 850 -23.56 -26.53 -6.21
N SER A 851 -24.41 -25.86 -5.42
CA SER A 851 -25.39 -24.88 -5.90
C SER A 851 -25.48 -23.69 -4.96
N ILE A 852 -25.63 -22.49 -5.54
CA ILE A 852 -25.73 -21.23 -4.83
C ILE A 852 -27.16 -20.70 -4.99
N GLN A 853 -27.79 -20.26 -3.89
CA GLN A 853 -29.07 -19.56 -4.00
C GLN A 853 -28.88 -18.12 -4.48
N GLY A 854 -29.61 -17.76 -5.53
CA GLY A 854 -29.69 -16.37 -6.02
C GLY A 854 -30.34 -15.45 -4.98
N VAL A 855 -29.71 -14.31 -4.74
CA VAL A 855 -30.21 -13.27 -3.84
C VAL A 855 -31.09 -12.30 -4.63
N GLY A 856 -32.22 -11.89 -4.04
CA GLY A 856 -33.17 -11.00 -4.70
C GLY A 856 -32.55 -9.68 -5.13
N GLY A 857 -32.58 -9.38 -6.44
CA GLY A 857 -31.95 -8.20 -7.03
C GLY A 857 -30.53 -8.41 -7.56
N TYR A 858 -29.98 -9.64 -7.51
CA TYR A 858 -28.64 -9.97 -7.98
C TYR A 858 -28.66 -11.20 -8.90
N THR A 859 -27.84 -11.20 -9.95
CA THR A 859 -27.49 -12.38 -10.75
C THR A 859 -26.23 -13.01 -10.18
N VAL A 860 -26.27 -14.31 -9.86
CA VAL A 860 -25.15 -15.03 -9.24
C VAL A 860 -24.38 -15.89 -10.25
N THR A 861 -23.05 -15.82 -10.23
CA THR A 861 -22.16 -16.63 -11.09
C THR A 861 -20.92 -17.09 -10.32
N PRO A 862 -20.61 -18.40 -10.27
CA PRO A 862 -21.40 -19.53 -10.76
C PRO A 862 -22.61 -19.81 -9.85
N GLY A 863 -23.80 -19.99 -10.43
CA GLY A 863 -24.99 -20.41 -9.67
C GLY A 863 -24.99 -21.91 -9.31
N THR A 864 -24.23 -22.71 -10.03
CA THR A 864 -24.03 -24.16 -9.84
C THR A 864 -22.69 -24.57 -10.41
N GLY A 865 -22.05 -25.60 -9.86
CA GLY A 865 -20.81 -26.16 -10.42
C GLY A 865 -20.39 -27.45 -9.72
N THR A 866 -19.18 -27.88 -10.02
CA THR A 866 -18.53 -29.07 -9.44
C THR A 866 -17.16 -28.67 -8.91
N VAL A 867 -16.79 -29.17 -7.73
CA VAL A 867 -15.45 -29.00 -7.16
C VAL A 867 -14.78 -30.35 -6.98
N GLU A 868 -13.51 -30.48 -7.37
CA GLU A 868 -12.70 -31.68 -7.12
C GLU A 868 -11.76 -31.43 -5.94
N VAL A 869 -11.85 -32.28 -4.94
CA VAL A 869 -11.05 -32.22 -3.72
C VAL A 869 -10.08 -33.40 -3.74
N ASN A 870 -8.78 -33.11 -3.82
CA ASN A 870 -7.74 -34.13 -3.97
C ASN A 870 -6.43 -33.71 -3.28
N GLY A 871 -6.43 -33.76 -1.94
CA GLY A 871 -5.25 -33.45 -1.13
C GLY A 871 -5.09 -31.98 -0.72
N THR A 872 -5.99 -31.09 -1.18
CA THR A 872 -5.94 -29.65 -0.94
C THR A 872 -7.32 -29.07 -0.61
N SER A 873 -7.33 -27.89 0.02
CA SER A 873 -8.50 -27.01 0.09
C SER A 873 -8.94 -26.55 -1.30
N GLN A 874 -10.17 -26.06 -1.44
CA GLN A 874 -10.65 -25.47 -2.68
C GLN A 874 -11.41 -24.17 -2.38
N THR A 875 -11.12 -23.09 -3.10
CA THR A 875 -11.77 -21.78 -2.92
C THR A 875 -12.59 -21.42 -4.17
N ILE A 876 -13.85 -21.03 -3.97
CA ILE A 876 -14.82 -20.78 -5.05
C ILE A 876 -15.38 -19.36 -4.90
N LEU A 877 -15.02 -18.48 -5.82
CA LEU A 877 -15.58 -17.12 -5.88
C LEU A 877 -16.99 -17.13 -6.46
N VAL A 878 -17.90 -16.41 -5.80
CA VAL A 878 -19.34 -16.38 -6.08
C VAL A 878 -19.77 -14.94 -6.32
N PHE A 879 -19.75 -14.51 -7.58
CA PHE A 879 -20.05 -13.13 -7.97
C PHE A 879 -21.55 -12.87 -7.99
N TYR A 880 -22.02 -11.99 -7.10
CA TYR A 880 -23.37 -11.43 -7.10
C TYR A 880 -23.35 -10.06 -7.80
N VAL A 881 -23.63 -10.07 -9.11
CA VAL A 881 -23.75 -8.83 -9.89
C VAL A 881 -25.15 -8.27 -9.71
N LEU A 882 -25.26 -7.00 -9.29
CA LEU A 882 -26.54 -6.32 -9.08
C LEU A 882 -27.34 -6.25 -10.39
N THR A 883 -28.50 -6.91 -10.45
CA THR A 883 -29.29 -7.08 -11.67
C THR A 883 -29.77 -5.71 -12.15
N PRO A 884 -29.40 -5.25 -13.37
CA PRO A 884 -29.78 -3.93 -13.83
C PRO A 884 -31.31 -3.78 -13.87
N GLY A 885 -31.83 -2.86 -13.06
CA GLY A 885 -33.25 -2.56 -13.03
C GLY A 885 -33.74 -2.18 -14.43
N THR A 886 -34.77 -2.86 -14.91
CA THR A 886 -35.46 -2.48 -16.15
C THR A 886 -36.72 -1.70 -15.79
N TYR A 887 -36.85 -0.54 -16.42
CA TYR A 887 -37.94 0.39 -16.24
C TYR A 887 -38.89 0.27 -17.43
N LEU A 888 -40.19 0.38 -17.15
CA LEU A 888 -41.22 0.29 -18.17
C LEU A 888 -41.22 1.56 -19.03
N VAL A 889 -41.11 1.39 -20.35
CA VAL A 889 -41.23 2.49 -21.31
C VAL A 889 -42.39 2.19 -22.25
N GLN A 890 -43.44 3.02 -22.21
CA GLN A 890 -44.68 2.78 -22.95
C GLN A 890 -44.90 3.86 -24.03
N PHE A 891 -44.93 3.43 -25.28
CA PHE A 891 -45.41 4.24 -26.40
C PHE A 891 -46.93 4.09 -26.50
N GLU A 892 -47.65 5.19 -26.63
CA GLU A 892 -49.11 5.21 -26.78
C GLU A 892 -49.50 5.95 -28.06
N GLU A 893 -50.19 5.28 -29.00
CA GLU A 893 -50.70 5.96 -30.20
C GLU A 893 -52.06 6.62 -29.95
N SER A 894 -52.31 7.68 -30.70
CA SER A 894 -53.61 8.31 -30.81
C SER A 894 -53.92 8.72 -32.25
N GLY A 895 -55.14 8.47 -32.68
CA GLY A 895 -55.67 8.92 -33.97
C GLY A 895 -55.72 7.86 -35.08
N LEU A 896 -55.14 6.67 -34.87
CA LEU A 896 -55.42 5.53 -35.74
C LEU A 896 -56.82 4.93 -35.48
N PRO A 897 -57.44 4.27 -36.48
CA PRO A 897 -58.60 3.43 -36.26
C PRO A 897 -58.23 2.18 -35.44
N ALA A 898 -59.05 1.81 -34.48
CA ALA A 898 -58.86 0.58 -33.70
C ALA A 898 -58.64 -0.64 -34.60
N GLY A 899 -57.61 -1.44 -34.30
CA GLY A 899 -57.19 -2.58 -35.13
C GLY A 899 -56.16 -2.25 -36.22
N THR A 900 -55.80 -0.98 -36.43
CA THR A 900 -54.75 -0.58 -37.39
C THR A 900 -53.37 -0.94 -36.84
N ILE A 901 -52.53 -1.57 -37.67
CA ILE A 901 -51.17 -1.95 -37.27
C ILE A 901 -50.21 -0.74 -37.39
N TRP A 902 -49.44 -0.51 -36.34
CA TRP A 902 -48.32 0.44 -36.27
C TRP A 902 -47.11 -0.22 -35.61
N SER A 903 -45.94 0.42 -35.67
CA SER A 903 -44.72 -0.09 -35.01
C SER A 903 -43.79 0.97 -34.46
N VAL A 904 -43.00 0.53 -33.48
CA VAL A 904 -41.83 1.22 -32.91
C VAL A 904 -40.62 0.29 -33.01
N ALA A 905 -39.47 0.82 -33.43
CA ALA A 905 -38.16 0.16 -33.26
C ALA A 905 -37.24 1.05 -32.41
N LEU A 906 -36.35 0.44 -31.61
CA LEU A 906 -35.42 1.16 -30.72
C LEU A 906 -33.96 0.90 -31.12
N ASN A 907 -33.11 1.93 -31.19
CA ASN A 907 -31.66 1.79 -31.42
C ASN A 907 -31.27 0.86 -32.60
N ARG A 908 -32.10 0.81 -33.66
CA ARG A 908 -31.97 -0.09 -34.83
C ARG A 908 -32.20 -1.60 -34.55
N SER A 909 -32.83 -1.95 -33.44
CA SER A 909 -33.36 -3.31 -33.19
C SER A 909 -34.50 -3.66 -34.17
N PRO A 910 -34.94 -4.93 -34.21
CA PRO A 910 -36.21 -5.28 -34.86
C PRO A 910 -37.37 -4.47 -34.29
N GLU A 911 -38.32 -4.12 -35.16
CA GLU A 911 -39.54 -3.40 -34.80
C GLU A 911 -40.54 -4.29 -34.06
N ILE A 912 -41.30 -3.70 -33.13
CA ILE A 912 -42.50 -4.32 -32.55
C ILE A 912 -43.71 -3.75 -33.29
N ARG A 913 -44.46 -4.61 -33.98
CA ARG A 913 -45.74 -4.28 -34.65
C ARG A 913 -46.92 -4.71 -33.78
N THR A 914 -47.91 -3.82 -33.58
CA THR A 914 -49.15 -4.14 -32.86
C THR A 914 -50.36 -3.43 -33.46
N SER A 915 -51.56 -3.92 -33.13
CA SER A 915 -52.86 -3.27 -33.36
C SER A 915 -53.53 -2.77 -32.07
N SER A 916 -52.83 -2.89 -30.94
CA SER A 916 -53.15 -2.22 -29.66
C SER A 916 -52.88 -0.71 -29.75
N THR A 917 -53.46 0.09 -28.86
CA THR A 917 -53.15 1.53 -28.73
C THR A 917 -51.81 1.80 -28.04
N SER A 918 -51.11 0.77 -27.53
CA SER A 918 -49.78 0.93 -26.90
C SER A 918 -48.79 -0.21 -27.19
N ILE A 919 -47.50 0.14 -27.16
CA ILE A 919 -46.33 -0.75 -27.23
C ILE A 919 -45.46 -0.48 -26.01
N SER A 920 -45.07 -1.52 -25.27
CA SER A 920 -44.23 -1.40 -24.07
C SER A 920 -42.89 -2.10 -24.25
N PHE A 921 -41.83 -1.48 -23.72
CA PHE A 921 -40.48 -2.01 -23.62
C PHE A 921 -40.05 -2.03 -22.14
N SER A 922 -39.13 -2.91 -21.77
CA SER A 922 -38.47 -2.90 -20.45
C SER A 922 -36.99 -2.59 -20.68
N LEU A 923 -36.56 -1.39 -20.27
CA LEU A 923 -35.25 -0.83 -20.64
C LEU A 923 -34.44 -0.48 -19.40
N THR A 924 -33.12 -0.68 -19.45
CA THR A 924 -32.20 -0.21 -18.41
C THR A 924 -32.07 1.31 -18.44
N ASN A 925 -31.38 1.90 -17.45
CA ASN A 925 -30.96 3.30 -17.56
C ASN A 925 -30.09 3.53 -18.80
N GLY A 926 -30.30 4.62 -19.52
CA GLY A 926 -29.57 4.91 -20.75
C GLY A 926 -30.25 5.91 -21.69
N SER A 927 -29.63 6.13 -22.86
CA SER A 927 -30.18 6.93 -23.95
C SER A 927 -30.71 6.03 -25.06
N TYR A 928 -31.92 6.33 -25.54
CA TYR A 928 -32.60 5.52 -26.54
C TYR A 928 -33.13 6.39 -27.68
N SER A 929 -32.87 5.95 -28.91
CA SER A 929 -33.48 6.46 -30.13
C SER A 929 -34.60 5.55 -30.57
N TYR A 930 -35.67 6.11 -31.14
CA TYR A 930 -36.79 5.35 -31.70
C TYR A 930 -37.13 5.77 -33.12
N THR A 931 -37.73 4.85 -33.87
CA THR A 931 -38.28 5.11 -35.21
C THR A 931 -39.71 4.56 -35.34
N LEU A 932 -40.57 5.32 -36.03
CA LEU A 932 -41.98 5.02 -36.26
C LEU A 932 -42.24 4.74 -37.74
N ASP A 933 -43.00 3.70 -38.00
CA ASP A 933 -43.31 3.25 -39.36
C ASP A 933 -44.47 4.06 -39.99
N SER A 934 -44.46 4.19 -41.31
CA SER A 934 -45.45 5.01 -42.03
C SER A 934 -46.80 4.28 -42.21
N VAL A 935 -47.81 4.68 -41.45
CA VAL A 935 -49.16 4.08 -41.54
C VAL A 935 -49.93 4.67 -42.73
N ARG A 936 -50.32 3.80 -43.68
CA ARG A 936 -50.90 4.21 -44.97
C ARG A 936 -52.19 5.05 -44.80
N GLY A 937 -52.17 6.27 -45.34
CA GLY A 937 -53.28 7.22 -45.25
C GLY A 937 -53.25 8.13 -44.02
N PHE A 938 -52.21 8.01 -43.20
CA PHE A 938 -51.96 8.83 -42.02
C PHE A 938 -50.56 9.46 -42.08
N THR A 939 -50.36 10.52 -41.30
CA THR A 939 -49.06 11.17 -41.07
C THR A 939 -48.84 11.37 -39.57
N VAL A 940 -47.58 11.40 -39.14
CA VAL A 940 -47.16 11.54 -37.73
C VAL A 940 -46.11 12.64 -37.61
N ALA A 941 -46.09 13.36 -36.50
CA ALA A 941 -45.19 14.48 -36.25
C ALA A 941 -43.76 13.99 -35.92
N GLY A 942 -43.01 13.65 -36.98
CA GLY A 942 -41.69 13.03 -36.88
C GLY A 942 -41.79 11.50 -36.93
N THR A 943 -40.95 10.88 -37.76
CA THR A 943 -40.80 9.41 -37.84
C THR A 943 -39.63 8.88 -37.01
N THR A 944 -38.90 9.76 -36.33
CA THR A 944 -37.79 9.41 -35.42
C THR A 944 -37.78 10.33 -34.21
N GLY A 945 -37.20 9.86 -33.10
CA GLY A 945 -37.00 10.64 -31.89
C GLY A 945 -36.03 9.99 -30.92
N SER A 946 -35.85 10.59 -29.74
CA SER A 946 -35.02 10.04 -28.66
C SER A 946 -35.53 10.42 -27.28
N PHE A 947 -35.15 9.63 -26.28
CA PHE A 947 -35.50 9.79 -24.87
C PHE A 947 -34.40 9.20 -23.96
N TRP A 948 -34.54 9.41 -22.66
CA TRP A 948 -33.65 8.88 -21.62
C TRP A 948 -34.46 8.04 -20.64
N VAL A 949 -33.80 7.08 -19.99
CA VAL A 949 -34.35 6.30 -18.87
C VAL A 949 -33.44 6.52 -17.67
N ILE A 950 -34.00 7.03 -16.56
CA ILE A 950 -33.25 7.38 -15.35
C ILE A 950 -34.06 7.00 -14.09
N GLY A 951 -34.03 5.71 -13.73
CA GLY A 951 -34.54 5.20 -12.45
C GLY A 951 -36.07 5.09 -12.33
N LEU A 952 -36.81 5.46 -13.38
CA LEU A 952 -38.27 5.60 -13.38
C LEU A 952 -38.87 5.12 -14.71
N ALA A 953 -40.17 4.85 -14.72
CA ALA A 953 -40.93 4.50 -15.92
C ALA A 953 -41.30 5.73 -16.76
N GLU A 954 -41.32 5.59 -18.09
CA GLU A 954 -41.45 6.69 -19.05
C GLU A 954 -42.57 6.44 -20.08
N ASN A 955 -43.39 7.46 -20.38
CA ASN A 955 -44.49 7.36 -21.34
C ASN A 955 -44.30 8.31 -22.53
N ILE A 956 -44.43 7.79 -23.75
CA ILE A 956 -44.15 8.50 -25.01
C ILE A 956 -45.40 8.51 -25.89
N SER A 957 -46.11 9.64 -25.94
CA SER A 957 -47.32 9.79 -26.75
C SER A 957 -47.00 10.02 -28.24
N VAL A 958 -47.57 9.18 -29.10
CA VAL A 958 -47.50 9.26 -30.56
C VAL A 958 -48.87 9.69 -31.10
N ARG A 959 -48.90 10.53 -32.15
CA ARG A 959 -50.17 11.03 -32.71
C ARG A 959 -50.21 11.01 -34.24
N TYR A 960 -51.10 10.19 -34.78
CA TYR A 960 -51.36 10.06 -36.21
C TYR A 960 -52.55 10.93 -36.65
N LEU A 961 -52.46 11.52 -37.84
CA LEU A 961 -53.47 12.37 -38.45
C LEU A 961 -53.82 11.85 -39.85
N ARG A 962 -55.11 11.79 -40.22
CA ARG A 962 -55.55 11.36 -41.55
C ARG A 962 -55.11 12.32 -42.64
N ILE A 963 -54.61 11.77 -43.75
CA ILE A 963 -54.34 12.51 -44.99
C ILE A 963 -55.65 12.56 -45.80
N VAL A 964 -56.09 13.77 -46.17
CA VAL A 964 -57.31 14.00 -46.97
C VAL A 964 -56.91 14.64 -48.30
N VAL A 965 -57.46 14.13 -49.41
CA VAL A 965 -57.24 14.65 -50.76
C VAL A 965 -58.56 15.21 -51.30
N THR A 966 -58.52 16.37 -51.95
CA THR A 966 -59.68 17.09 -52.47
C THR A 966 -59.53 17.45 -53.95
N TYR A 967 -60.65 17.49 -54.66
CA TYR A 967 -60.77 17.77 -56.09
C TYR A 967 -61.76 18.92 -56.32
N THR A 968 -61.67 19.59 -57.46
CA THR A 968 -62.54 20.74 -57.77
C THR A 968 -63.85 20.29 -58.43
N LEU A 969 -64.97 20.73 -57.86
CA LEU A 969 -66.29 20.71 -58.48
C LEU A 969 -66.63 22.10 -59.01
N HIS A 970 -66.74 22.22 -60.33
CA HIS A 970 -67.26 23.41 -61.01
C HIS A 970 -68.77 23.27 -61.18
N VAL A 971 -69.54 24.32 -60.88
CA VAL A 971 -71.00 24.34 -61.12
C VAL A 971 -71.33 25.56 -61.98
N ALA A 972 -72.01 25.35 -63.10
CA ALA A 972 -72.38 26.40 -64.04
C ALA A 972 -73.86 26.34 -64.43
N GLU A 973 -74.51 27.50 -64.61
CA GLU A 973 -75.85 27.62 -65.16
C GLU A 973 -75.86 28.16 -66.59
N THR A 974 -76.97 27.92 -67.28
CA THR A 974 -77.33 28.55 -68.54
C THR A 974 -78.82 28.85 -68.57
N GLY A 975 -79.23 29.90 -69.26
CA GLY A 975 -80.63 30.24 -69.50
C GLY A 975 -81.22 31.28 -68.54
N LEU A 976 -80.54 31.64 -67.44
CA LEU A 976 -80.90 32.81 -66.65
C LEU A 976 -80.47 34.12 -67.36
N PRO A 977 -81.26 35.20 -67.28
CA PRO A 977 -80.80 36.54 -67.61
C PRO A 977 -79.65 36.96 -66.67
N VAL A 978 -78.64 37.64 -67.21
CA VAL A 978 -77.44 38.04 -66.45
C VAL A 978 -77.81 38.83 -65.18
N GLY A 979 -77.31 38.39 -64.03
CA GLY A 979 -77.58 38.99 -62.72
C GLY A 979 -78.82 38.43 -62.00
N THR A 980 -79.58 37.51 -62.60
CA THR A 980 -80.72 36.86 -61.93
C THR A 980 -80.23 36.00 -60.75
N PRO A 981 -80.81 36.14 -59.55
CA PRO A 981 -80.42 35.32 -58.40
C PRO A 981 -80.79 33.85 -58.59
N TRP A 982 -79.85 32.96 -58.29
CA TRP A 982 -80.04 31.52 -58.17
C TRP A 982 -79.28 30.97 -56.97
N SER A 983 -79.55 29.73 -56.59
CA SER A 983 -78.85 29.06 -55.50
C SER A 983 -78.41 27.66 -55.89
N VAL A 984 -77.27 27.23 -55.33
CA VAL A 984 -76.78 25.84 -55.37
C VAL A 984 -76.60 25.35 -53.94
N SER A 985 -77.36 24.33 -53.56
CA SER A 985 -77.10 23.50 -52.39
C SER A 985 -76.33 22.25 -52.79
N LEU A 986 -75.32 21.88 -52.00
CA LEU A 986 -74.47 20.70 -52.16
C LEU A 986 -74.24 20.11 -50.78
N GLY A 987 -74.93 19.00 -50.49
CA GLY A 987 -75.09 18.51 -49.13
C GLY A 987 -75.77 19.56 -48.22
N PRO A 988 -75.28 19.79 -46.99
CA PRO A 988 -75.87 20.77 -46.07
C PRO A 988 -75.53 22.23 -46.41
N SER A 989 -74.59 22.47 -47.34
CA SER A 989 -74.04 23.79 -47.63
C SER A 989 -74.72 24.40 -48.85
N THR A 990 -75.16 25.66 -48.76
CA THR A 990 -75.83 26.39 -49.86
C THR A 990 -75.11 27.69 -50.18
N ARG A 991 -74.91 27.98 -51.47
CA ARG A 991 -74.47 29.28 -51.98
C ARG A 991 -75.58 29.92 -52.80
N ASN A 992 -75.83 31.21 -52.56
CA ASN A 992 -76.64 32.05 -53.44
C ASN A 992 -75.70 32.81 -54.39
N LEU A 993 -76.08 32.93 -55.66
CA LEU A 993 -75.26 33.38 -56.77
C LEU A 993 -76.07 34.33 -57.67
N SER A 994 -75.38 35.26 -58.32
CA SER A 994 -75.90 36.06 -59.46
C SER A 994 -74.93 36.03 -60.65
N THR A 995 -73.88 35.21 -60.55
CA THR A 995 -72.89 34.89 -61.58
C THR A 995 -73.22 33.53 -62.20
N PRO A 996 -72.81 33.26 -63.46
CA PRO A 996 -73.19 32.02 -64.15
C PRO A 996 -72.46 30.77 -63.64
N SER A 997 -71.45 30.87 -62.76
CA SER A 997 -70.78 29.69 -62.19
C SER A 997 -70.11 29.92 -60.82
N THR A 998 -69.68 28.82 -60.17
CA THR A 998 -68.89 28.80 -58.93
C THR A 998 -68.05 27.51 -58.81
N ASP A 999 -66.95 27.55 -58.04
CA ASP A 999 -66.07 26.39 -57.76
C ASP A 999 -66.05 26.02 -56.27
N TRP A 1000 -65.93 24.71 -55.99
CA TRP A 1000 -65.79 24.12 -54.66
C TRP A 1000 -64.63 23.11 -54.65
N MET A 1001 -63.82 23.06 -53.58
CA MET A 1001 -62.89 21.94 -53.33
C MET A 1001 -63.55 20.94 -52.39
N MET A 1002 -63.63 19.67 -52.80
CA MET A 1002 -64.38 18.62 -52.11
C MET A 1002 -63.60 17.29 -52.15
N PRO A 1003 -63.62 16.47 -51.08
CA PRO A 1003 -63.05 15.12 -51.13
C PRO A 1003 -63.91 14.18 -52.00
N ASN A 1004 -63.41 12.99 -52.29
CA ASN A 1004 -64.19 11.97 -53.00
C ASN A 1004 -65.50 11.65 -52.27
N GLY A 1005 -66.60 11.58 -53.01
CA GLY A 1005 -67.94 11.37 -52.47
C GLY A 1005 -69.05 11.67 -53.46
N THR A 1006 -70.24 11.16 -53.18
CA THR A 1006 -71.47 11.47 -53.92
C THR A 1006 -72.27 12.48 -53.11
N TYR A 1007 -72.35 13.72 -53.61
CA TYR A 1007 -73.02 14.83 -52.93
C TYR A 1007 -74.40 15.06 -53.54
N PRO A 1008 -75.50 14.99 -52.75
CA PRO A 1008 -76.80 15.43 -53.24
C PRO A 1008 -76.73 16.94 -53.50
N PHE A 1009 -77.33 17.39 -54.59
CA PHE A 1009 -77.45 18.81 -54.92
C PHE A 1009 -78.90 19.17 -55.21
N ALA A 1010 -79.24 20.43 -54.96
CA ALA A 1010 -80.47 21.05 -55.46
C ALA A 1010 -80.19 22.51 -55.85
N VAL A 1011 -80.81 22.95 -56.94
CA VAL A 1011 -80.61 24.25 -57.57
C VAL A 1011 -81.96 24.93 -57.83
N ASN A 1012 -82.02 26.24 -57.59
CA ASN A 1012 -83.29 26.97 -57.59
C ASN A 1012 -83.08 28.42 -58.05
N SER A 1013 -84.02 28.96 -58.82
CA SER A 1013 -84.12 30.38 -59.16
C SER A 1013 -85.58 30.78 -59.27
N SER A 1014 -85.96 31.87 -58.62
CA SER A 1014 -87.37 32.28 -58.54
C SER A 1014 -87.88 32.74 -59.91
N GLY A 1015 -88.89 32.04 -60.45
CA GLY A 1015 -89.47 32.31 -61.77
C GLY A 1015 -89.02 31.36 -62.88
N PHE A 1016 -88.14 30.39 -62.59
CA PHE A 1016 -87.60 29.46 -63.58
C PHE A 1016 -87.69 28.00 -63.09
N ASP A 1017 -88.03 27.08 -63.99
CA ASP A 1017 -87.74 25.65 -63.84
C ASP A 1017 -86.24 25.41 -64.11
N ALA A 1018 -85.58 24.60 -63.28
CA ALA A 1018 -84.18 24.23 -63.46
C ALA A 1018 -84.06 22.77 -63.88
N THR A 1019 -83.13 22.47 -64.80
CA THR A 1019 -82.86 21.11 -65.29
C THR A 1019 -81.36 20.81 -65.25
N PRO A 1020 -80.89 19.83 -64.44
CA PRO A 1020 -81.61 19.16 -63.35
C PRO A 1020 -81.89 20.11 -62.17
N THR A 1021 -83.09 20.05 -61.57
CA THR A 1021 -83.45 20.84 -60.37
C THR A 1021 -82.79 20.30 -59.10
N TYR A 1022 -82.59 18.99 -59.06
CA TYR A 1022 -81.87 18.29 -58.00
C TYR A 1022 -81.31 16.97 -58.54
N GLY A 1023 -80.40 16.37 -57.78
CA GLY A 1023 -79.78 15.10 -58.12
C GLY A 1023 -78.63 14.79 -57.18
N SER A 1024 -77.65 14.02 -57.66
CA SER A 1024 -76.41 13.76 -56.95
C SER A 1024 -75.22 13.85 -57.90
N ILE A 1025 -74.15 14.52 -57.50
CA ILE A 1025 -72.90 14.62 -58.25
C ILE A 1025 -71.80 13.83 -57.54
N THR A 1026 -71.16 12.92 -58.26
CA THR A 1026 -70.08 12.08 -57.72
C THR A 1026 -68.72 12.65 -58.11
N ILE A 1027 -67.90 12.93 -57.11
CA ILE A 1027 -66.49 13.28 -57.25
C ILE A 1027 -65.71 12.01 -56.93
N ASP A 1028 -65.05 11.44 -57.95
CA ASP A 1028 -64.30 10.20 -57.84
C ASP A 1028 -62.93 10.36 -58.51
N GLY A 1029 -61.94 10.77 -57.71
CA GLY A 1029 -60.53 10.84 -58.07
C GLY A 1029 -60.14 11.96 -59.06
N LYS A 1030 -61.07 12.83 -59.43
CA LYS A 1030 -60.89 13.85 -60.47
C LYS A 1030 -61.80 15.06 -60.30
N ASN A 1031 -61.39 16.19 -60.87
CA ASN A 1031 -62.22 17.38 -61.00
C ASN A 1031 -63.46 17.07 -61.87
N THR A 1032 -64.60 17.64 -61.48
CA THR A 1032 -65.92 17.31 -62.04
C THR A 1032 -66.72 18.58 -62.31
N THR A 1033 -67.62 18.56 -63.29
CA THR A 1033 -68.47 19.72 -63.64
C THR A 1033 -69.95 19.34 -63.57
N LEU A 1034 -70.75 20.19 -62.93
CA LEU A 1034 -72.21 20.13 -62.92
C LEU A 1034 -72.76 21.32 -63.74
N ASN A 1035 -73.46 21.03 -64.84
CA ASN A 1035 -74.14 22.02 -65.65
C ASN A 1035 -75.65 22.00 -65.37
N VAL A 1036 -76.27 23.18 -65.32
CA VAL A 1036 -77.71 23.39 -65.08
C VAL A 1036 -78.28 24.28 -66.17
N THR A 1037 -79.52 24.03 -66.60
CA THR A 1037 -80.24 24.88 -67.56
C THR A 1037 -81.57 25.34 -66.97
N PHE A 1038 -81.83 26.66 -66.98
CA PHE A 1038 -83.05 27.29 -66.46
C PHE A 1038 -84.00 27.75 -67.58
N ILE A 1039 -85.32 27.63 -67.36
CA ILE A 1039 -86.38 28.03 -68.31
C ILE A 1039 -87.51 28.75 -67.56
N ALA A 1040 -87.93 29.94 -68.01
CA ALA A 1040 -88.91 30.77 -67.31
C ALA A 1040 -90.36 30.25 -67.39
N TYR A 1041 -91.13 30.35 -66.29
CA TYR A 1041 -92.56 30.01 -66.27
C TYR A 1041 -93.40 30.98 -67.13
N ARG A 1042 -94.45 30.46 -67.78
CA ARG A 1042 -95.51 31.28 -68.40
C ARG A 1042 -96.68 31.44 -67.43
N SER A 1043 -97.02 32.68 -67.10
CA SER A 1043 -98.14 32.97 -66.19
C SER A 1043 -99.51 32.87 -66.89
N THR A 1044 -100.45 32.23 -66.21
CA THR A 1044 -101.89 32.50 -66.35
C THR A 1044 -102.36 33.16 -65.04
N GLY A 1045 -103.31 34.09 -65.13
CA GLY A 1045 -103.59 35.04 -64.04
C GLY A 1045 -104.34 34.43 -62.85
N GLY A 1046 -103.93 34.79 -61.63
CA GLY A 1046 -104.59 34.41 -60.38
C GLY A 1046 -104.28 35.39 -59.24
N SER A 1047 -105.19 36.33 -59.00
CA SER A 1047 -105.24 37.19 -57.80
C SER A 1047 -105.49 36.36 -56.53
N SER A 1048 -105.12 36.76 -55.31
CA SER A 1048 -104.35 37.92 -54.79
C SER A 1048 -104.13 37.70 -53.28
N SER A 1049 -103.58 38.70 -52.54
CA SER A 1049 -103.80 38.94 -51.09
C SER A 1049 -103.66 37.72 -50.14
N GLY A 1050 -102.61 37.63 -49.32
CA GLY A 1050 -102.39 38.55 -48.19
C GLY A 1050 -103.17 38.07 -46.96
N TRP A 1051 -102.67 38.07 -45.73
CA TRP A 1051 -101.83 39.07 -45.06
C TRP A 1051 -101.02 38.44 -43.90
N GLY A 1052 -99.98 39.12 -43.43
CA GLY A 1052 -99.38 38.94 -42.09
C GLY A 1052 -98.72 37.57 -41.81
N GLY A 1053 -97.40 37.40 -41.69
CA GLY A 1053 -96.32 38.38 -41.57
C GLY A 1053 -95.80 38.47 -40.13
N VAL A 1054 -94.57 37.96 -39.92
CA VAL A 1054 -93.71 38.00 -38.71
C VAL A 1054 -94.28 37.39 -37.41
N PRO A 1055 -93.43 36.92 -36.45
CA PRO A 1055 -91.97 36.98 -36.42
C PRO A 1055 -91.23 35.63 -36.47
N SER A 1056 -89.91 35.73 -36.62
CA SER A 1056 -88.93 34.64 -36.67
C SER A 1056 -88.68 33.97 -35.32
N TRP A 1057 -89.26 32.79 -35.08
CA TRP A 1057 -88.74 31.70 -34.24
C TRP A 1057 -89.52 30.41 -34.57
N ALA A 1058 -88.92 29.33 -35.09
CA ALA A 1058 -87.96 28.38 -34.50
C ALA A 1058 -88.65 27.13 -33.88
N TRP A 1059 -88.70 26.05 -34.67
CA TRP A 1059 -88.81 24.63 -34.30
C TRP A 1059 -87.95 23.83 -35.32
N ALA A 1060 -87.22 22.74 -35.04
CA ALA A 1060 -87.12 21.82 -33.90
C ALA A 1060 -88.07 20.60 -33.84
N ALA A 1061 -88.20 19.86 -34.95
CA ALA A 1061 -88.59 18.43 -34.97
C ALA A 1061 -87.51 17.69 -35.80
N VAL A 1062 -86.84 16.63 -35.33
CA VAL A 1062 -87.28 15.28 -34.90
C VAL A 1062 -87.68 14.40 -36.10
N ALA A 1063 -86.77 13.48 -36.44
CA ALA A 1063 -86.76 12.58 -37.61
C ALA A 1063 -86.74 13.29 -38.99
N SER A 1064 -85.98 12.82 -39.98
CA SER A 1064 -85.08 11.65 -40.07
C SER A 1064 -83.78 12.00 -40.76
#